data_AF-A0A933JJW4-F1
#
_entry.id   AF-A0A933JJW4-F1
#
_cell.length_a   1.000
_cell.length_b   1.000
_cell.length_c   1.000
_cell.angle_alpha   90.00
_cell.angle_beta   90.00
_cell.angle_gamma   90.00
#
_symmetry.space_group_name_H-M   'P 1'
#
loop_
_entity.id
_entity.type
_entity.pdbx_description
1 polymer ?
#
loop_
_entity_poly.entity_id
_entity_poly.type
_entity_poly.pdbx_seq_one_letter_code
_entity_poly.pdbx_strand_id
1 'polypeptide(L)'
;MSTVSSSAPTPTPPIQGSTPAAPPSAPAAPVAAEAAEAPAPVDAVVTDSVAVNAAKAAVSGPVVPAKVSLAGVPEQFPIADLSKLEAKGLAGQVFMLDGGALRGQKLEVRRVKDGEEPGFEILLRLAPEKIAALEESLTKAGGSKCSVEFRGLELGPDGTATYTAAKGALAAGSTHAPKDLDSAATQWATRASSPKGGSVEVVGQKAALAVRGLVRIQLRGDDKVCTQQLQNVVKSFGLGHLFAPPTPKAKQKHILMRALWQADQKTAKELSKDLEKLKPEDISKALEAVGYTPERIAGLKLEEVFPGHFSVVDPMQPKVLAEAGARYLYSTVTEPAHVLSILRGGQKASLQRYKEGMIINGMSTNADFVTGGAVGVFTRLVTQAAIYDGQAWTGRTYKLLQTHEQLARTDWYGWNGDFYGRRWELETEKNFGVGLVKSVDQGGYKTTNEFIFSAGNSAKNIQRVIATTEDARQKLLELLKKESYVPHNGLSLEDFVVLSPKFLVFGPSPYTVDDPKAFGAQAVEKAKAGDTTPLRWFLTEGPKDQGARAELEKSLLLGDDTNLRGFVLKAATVNGTFAMDGATFDTLATELEGKGDPGKAIKSEVMRNGEALFRSGSEKAHGWLVESKPQPSTSSYSTPYSIPDDSWVRILSDLFGSSGVERKAFDLAVEVAAPRLLQNRHAGFLAFLTDHPLLTPADPKAWLEEQMAEVKAGKTQQMSLYLAQTKADQRGPLHELLLRSNDNNGMELAWTSIGQHRSLGLDGPAAKALLEALPADGPARTRLINSYADILLKLGDPALFETVTKAHQSPTLGIHDATVWKSVLDSLEAQAGGVTTAMARDVMERAAYRLSSDASFLAKVAKNPTLYTVEAPETFIAEAGQNIAEGKPGALKMIWALTGSSDPAVRKRALGEALARNDCVWVLDRIKTPDGKLPFSPDELRDVAKDVLGLENKVPARNLLQRVGATILTHADAGLLEKLDAFAKTEGLGALGLQGGNVVVTLRKLDEVEGADAKLARDWLLRRGADLVKGSSPEFLAYLVEKKLTLGDLGQDATWAANVVKESVANLSYYWTNPSYASYEQYQKVPEMAAWLVRGGGESFDETVLKAIEDNIKSWKWDKNFVPKFLEKMAFPAEWTEKIQKAAKTGWFS
;
A
#
# COMPACT_ATOMS: atom_id res chain seq x y z
N MET A 1 17.70 74.49 -1.59
CA MET A 1 16.70 73.48 -2.03
C MET A 1 16.79 72.35 -1.00
N SER A 2 16.25 72.44 0.22
CA SER A 2 14.92 72.94 0.69
C SER A 2 13.81 71.91 0.39
N THR A 3 12.98 71.42 1.34
CA THR A 3 12.90 71.61 2.82
C THR A 3 11.82 70.69 3.47
N VAL A 4 11.94 70.36 4.77
CA VAL A 4 10.83 70.11 5.78
C VAL A 4 9.96 68.83 5.63
N SER A 5 9.24 68.28 6.65
CA SER A 5 9.43 68.04 8.12
C SER A 5 8.17 67.36 8.76
N SER A 6 8.30 66.60 9.88
CA SER A 6 7.32 66.32 11.00
C SER A 6 5.88 65.78 10.70
N SER A 7 5.05 65.23 11.62
CA SER A 7 5.14 64.66 13.01
C SER A 7 3.84 63.87 13.40
N ALA A 8 3.78 63.20 14.57
CA ALA A 8 2.57 62.58 15.19
C ALA A 8 1.80 63.60 16.12
N PRO A 9 0.69 63.33 16.89
CA PRO A 9 0.38 62.14 17.76
C PRO A 9 -1.13 61.74 17.94
N THR A 10 -1.46 60.94 18.98
CA THR A 10 -2.80 60.41 19.45
C THR A 10 -3.57 61.36 20.41
N PRO A 11 -4.89 61.17 20.73
CA PRO A 11 -5.34 60.32 21.88
C PRO A 11 -6.80 59.72 21.85
N THR A 12 -7.19 59.02 22.93
CA THR A 12 -8.51 58.39 23.32
C THR A 12 -9.28 59.23 24.37
N PRO A 13 -10.32 58.79 25.16
CA PRO A 13 -11.21 57.60 25.21
C PRO A 13 -12.72 58.04 25.09
N PRO A 14 -13.74 57.73 25.96
CA PRO A 14 -14.22 56.50 26.67
C PRO A 14 -15.74 56.16 26.47
N ILE A 15 -16.25 55.02 27.01
CA ILE A 15 -17.53 54.88 27.78
C ILE A 15 -17.69 53.46 28.40
N GLN A 16 -18.53 53.31 29.44
CA GLN A 16 -18.68 52.11 30.30
C GLN A 16 -19.95 51.28 29.96
N GLY A 17 -20.14 50.11 30.59
CA GLY A 17 -21.27 49.19 30.35
C GLY A 17 -21.97 48.66 31.61
N SER A 18 -22.94 47.74 31.44
CA SER A 18 -23.74 47.15 32.54
C SER A 18 -24.40 45.80 32.21
N THR A 19 -24.30 44.85 33.13
CA THR A 19 -25.13 43.62 33.28
C THR A 19 -25.89 43.71 34.64
N PRO A 20 -26.75 42.76 35.08
CA PRO A 20 -27.24 41.49 34.47
C PRO A 20 -28.79 41.31 34.47
N ALA A 21 -29.30 40.25 33.82
CA ALA A 21 -30.56 39.57 34.19
C ALA A 21 -30.75 38.21 33.46
N ALA A 22 -31.37 37.22 34.14
CA ALA A 22 -31.90 35.95 33.62
C ALA A 22 -32.75 35.26 34.73
N PRO A 23 -33.54 34.19 34.49
CA PRO A 23 -34.05 33.60 33.23
C PRO A 23 -35.60 33.76 33.12
N PRO A 24 -36.37 33.04 32.26
CA PRO A 24 -36.72 31.62 32.51
C PRO A 24 -36.94 30.71 31.26
N SER A 25 -36.97 29.38 31.50
CA SER A 25 -37.75 28.31 30.82
C SER A 25 -37.84 28.20 29.28
N ALA A 26 -37.60 26.98 28.77
CA ALA A 26 -37.79 26.53 27.38
C ALA A 26 -39.21 25.92 27.14
N PRO A 27 -39.49 25.24 26.00
CA PRO A 27 -39.56 25.78 24.63
C PRO A 27 -40.92 25.50 23.94
N ALA A 28 -41.21 26.20 22.84
CA ALA A 28 -42.36 25.94 21.97
C ALA A 28 -41.92 25.55 20.53
N ALA A 29 -42.68 24.67 19.88
CA ALA A 29 -42.42 24.18 18.52
C ALA A 29 -42.90 25.17 17.43
N PRO A 30 -42.35 25.12 16.20
CA PRO A 30 -42.67 26.07 15.14
C PRO A 30 -44.02 25.78 14.45
N VAL A 31 -44.67 26.85 13.99
CA VAL A 31 -45.87 26.81 13.13
C VAL A 31 -45.43 27.04 11.67
N ALA A 32 -46.07 26.33 10.73
CA ALA A 32 -45.79 26.42 9.30
C ALA A 32 -46.53 27.59 8.63
N ALA A 33 -46.10 27.95 7.41
CA ALA A 33 -46.84 28.84 6.51
C ALA A 33 -47.57 28.02 5.42
N GLU A 34 -48.72 28.51 4.97
CA GLU A 34 -49.67 27.81 4.10
C GLU A 34 -50.21 28.72 2.99
N ALA A 35 -50.45 28.15 1.80
CA ALA A 35 -51.34 28.57 0.68
C ALA A 35 -50.77 27.98 -0.64
N ALA A 36 -51.54 27.45 -1.59
CA ALA A 36 -52.96 27.08 -1.67
C ALA A 36 -53.06 25.90 -2.71
N GLU A 37 -54.19 25.31 -3.11
CA GLU A 37 -55.62 25.53 -2.88
C GLU A 37 -56.36 24.20 -3.13
N ALA A 38 -57.60 24.01 -2.65
CA ALA A 38 -58.41 22.82 -2.94
C ALA A 38 -59.93 23.10 -2.88
N PRO A 39 -60.77 22.37 -3.64
CA PRO A 39 -62.20 22.34 -3.42
C PRO A 39 -62.65 21.08 -2.62
N ALA A 40 -63.15 21.37 -1.42
CA ALA A 40 -63.87 20.50 -0.46
C ALA A 40 -65.27 20.05 -0.99
N PRO A 41 -66.18 19.42 -0.19
CA PRO A 41 -66.11 18.88 1.19
C PRO A 41 -66.38 17.35 1.20
N VAL A 42 -66.94 16.61 2.18
CA VAL A 42 -67.68 16.75 3.47
C VAL A 42 -67.49 15.40 4.24
N ASP A 43 -67.64 15.21 5.56
CA ASP A 43 -67.84 16.06 6.75
C ASP A 43 -67.47 15.26 8.04
N ALA A 44 -67.71 15.85 9.23
CA ALA A 44 -68.19 15.28 10.52
C ALA A 44 -67.99 13.79 10.91
N VAL A 45 -67.66 13.40 12.16
CA VAL A 45 -67.43 14.12 13.44
C VAL A 45 -66.72 13.18 14.46
N VAL A 46 -65.82 13.74 15.30
CA VAL A 46 -65.41 13.44 16.72
C VAL A 46 -65.67 11.99 17.27
N THR A 47 -64.72 11.27 17.93
CA THR A 47 -64.23 11.50 19.33
C THR A 47 -63.03 10.58 19.70
N ASP A 48 -62.40 10.84 20.85
CA ASP A 48 -61.19 10.20 21.41
C ASP A 48 -61.29 8.76 21.99
N SER A 49 -60.21 8.00 21.75
CA SER A 49 -59.47 7.14 22.72
C SER A 49 -59.96 5.73 23.16
N VAL A 50 -58.94 4.91 23.49
CA VAL A 50 -58.92 3.66 24.28
C VAL A 50 -59.40 2.34 23.61
N ALA A 51 -58.78 1.23 24.05
CA ALA A 51 -59.16 -0.18 23.88
C ALA A 51 -58.90 -0.87 22.52
N VAL A 52 -57.77 -1.59 22.52
CA VAL A 52 -57.50 -2.87 21.84
C VAL A 52 -58.76 -3.67 21.41
N ASN A 53 -58.87 -3.97 20.11
CA ASN A 53 -59.22 -5.32 19.66
C ASN A 53 -58.81 -5.59 18.20
N ALA A 54 -58.61 -6.86 17.85
CA ALA A 54 -58.03 -7.25 16.57
C ALA A 54 -59.08 -7.41 15.46
N ALA A 55 -58.78 -6.89 14.26
CA ALA A 55 -59.50 -7.19 13.03
C ALA A 55 -58.53 -7.76 11.97
N LYS A 56 -58.90 -8.87 11.33
CA LYS A 56 -58.09 -9.51 10.29
C LYS A 56 -58.18 -8.72 8.98
N ALA A 57 -57.18 -7.89 8.70
CA ALA A 57 -56.87 -7.45 7.34
C ALA A 57 -55.89 -8.43 6.67
N ALA A 58 -55.89 -8.51 5.34
CA ALA A 58 -55.02 -9.41 4.60
C ALA A 58 -53.53 -9.03 4.73
N VAL A 59 -52.64 -10.02 4.80
CA VAL A 59 -51.20 -9.80 5.01
C VAL A 59 -50.51 -9.28 3.74
N SER A 60 -50.54 -7.96 3.57
CA SER A 60 -49.48 -7.25 2.87
C SER A 60 -48.28 -7.12 3.83
N GLY A 61 -47.20 -7.86 3.58
CA GLY A 61 -45.95 -7.73 4.34
C GLY A 61 -45.27 -6.36 4.13
N PRO A 62 -44.18 -6.05 4.86
CA PRO A 62 -43.47 -4.78 4.72
C PRO A 62 -42.99 -4.52 3.29
N VAL A 63 -43.50 -3.47 2.65
CA VAL A 63 -43.16 -3.08 1.27
C VAL A 63 -42.13 -1.95 1.28
N VAL A 64 -40.88 -2.28 0.93
CA VAL A 64 -39.89 -1.28 0.48
C VAL A 64 -40.52 -0.50 -0.71
N PRO A 65 -40.56 0.85 -0.69
CA PRO A 65 -41.33 1.63 -1.66
C PRO A 65 -41.02 1.29 -3.12
N ALA A 66 -42.02 0.88 -3.90
CA ALA A 66 -41.83 0.43 -5.28
C ALA A 66 -41.24 1.50 -6.22
N LYS A 67 -41.39 2.80 -5.88
CA LYS A 67 -40.74 3.93 -6.55
C LYS A 67 -39.43 4.35 -5.87
N VAL A 68 -38.44 3.45 -5.78
CA VAL A 68 -37.06 3.90 -5.53
C VAL A 68 -36.48 4.43 -6.83
N SER A 69 -36.13 5.70 -6.88
CA SER A 69 -35.36 6.34 -7.95
C SER A 69 -34.20 7.11 -7.34
N LEU A 70 -32.98 6.91 -7.84
CA LEU A 70 -31.82 7.68 -7.40
C LEU A 70 -31.85 9.09 -8.02
N ALA A 71 -31.81 10.12 -7.18
CA ALA A 71 -31.57 11.47 -7.66
C ALA A 71 -30.22 11.53 -8.39
N GLY A 72 -30.21 12.10 -9.61
CA GLY A 72 -29.01 12.23 -10.44
C GLY A 72 -28.59 11.00 -11.26
N VAL A 73 -29.18 9.82 -11.05
CA VAL A 73 -28.83 8.60 -11.83
C VAL A 73 -30.00 8.21 -12.76
N PRO A 74 -29.89 8.40 -14.08
CA PRO A 74 -31.00 8.10 -14.99
C PRO A 74 -31.28 6.59 -15.11
N GLU A 75 -32.57 6.25 -15.18
CA GLU A 75 -33.06 4.88 -15.36
C GLU A 75 -33.29 4.49 -16.83
N GLN A 76 -33.06 5.41 -17.77
CA GLN A 76 -33.26 5.20 -19.21
C GLN A 76 -32.01 5.62 -19.99
N PHE A 77 -31.42 4.68 -20.74
CA PHE A 77 -30.27 4.97 -21.60
C PHE A 77 -30.71 5.46 -22.99
N PRO A 78 -30.14 6.54 -23.55
CA PRO A 78 -30.56 7.11 -24.83
C PRO A 78 -29.97 6.35 -26.04
N ILE A 79 -30.26 5.05 -26.14
CA ILE A 79 -29.72 4.13 -27.17
C ILE A 79 -30.01 4.55 -28.63
N ALA A 80 -31.02 5.39 -28.82
CA ALA A 80 -31.45 5.92 -30.11
C ALA A 80 -30.71 7.23 -30.52
N ASP A 81 -30.01 7.88 -29.59
CA ASP A 81 -29.40 9.20 -29.78
C ASP A 81 -28.38 9.52 -28.68
N LEU A 82 -27.10 9.22 -28.93
CA LEU A 82 -26.01 9.45 -27.97
C LEU A 82 -25.63 10.93 -27.80
N SER A 83 -26.16 11.85 -28.61
CA SER A 83 -25.90 13.30 -28.42
C SER A 83 -26.55 13.85 -27.14
N LYS A 84 -27.50 13.10 -26.57
CA LYS A 84 -28.11 13.35 -25.25
C LYS A 84 -27.24 12.94 -24.06
N LEU A 85 -26.06 12.36 -24.29
CA LEU A 85 -25.11 12.03 -23.22
C LEU A 85 -24.14 13.19 -22.96
N GLU A 86 -24.09 13.65 -21.71
CA GLU A 86 -22.99 14.50 -21.27
C GLU A 86 -21.71 13.68 -21.17
N ALA A 87 -21.74 12.61 -20.35
CA ALA A 87 -20.70 11.58 -20.27
C ALA A 87 -19.25 12.10 -20.16
N LYS A 88 -19.05 13.27 -19.53
CA LYS A 88 -17.74 13.90 -19.30
C LYS A 88 -17.03 13.33 -18.06
N GLY A 89 -15.74 13.61 -17.95
CA GLY A 89 -14.88 13.16 -16.84
C GLY A 89 -14.37 11.73 -17.00
N LEU A 90 -13.32 11.38 -16.25
CA LEU A 90 -12.68 10.05 -16.33
C LEU A 90 -13.63 8.90 -15.95
N ALA A 91 -14.57 9.15 -15.03
CA ALA A 91 -15.59 8.18 -14.60
C ALA A 91 -16.84 8.14 -15.50
N GLY A 92 -17.08 9.19 -16.31
CA GLY A 92 -18.26 9.30 -17.15
C GLY A 92 -19.58 9.50 -16.41
N GLN A 93 -20.67 9.20 -17.11
CA GLN A 93 -22.05 9.22 -16.63
C GLN A 93 -22.53 7.78 -16.34
N VAL A 94 -23.38 7.63 -15.33
CA VAL A 94 -23.82 6.31 -14.83
C VAL A 94 -25.33 6.19 -14.92
N PHE A 95 -25.80 5.01 -15.34
CA PHE A 95 -27.21 4.67 -15.53
C PHE A 95 -27.58 3.48 -14.67
N MET A 96 -28.79 3.49 -14.11
CA MET A 96 -29.38 2.32 -13.45
C MET A 96 -30.22 1.54 -14.47
N LEU A 97 -29.81 0.33 -14.80
CA LEU A 97 -30.41 -0.53 -15.83
C LEU A 97 -30.35 -1.98 -15.33
N ASP A 98 -31.39 -2.78 -15.53
CA ASP A 98 -31.48 -4.14 -14.96
C ASP A 98 -31.27 -5.23 -16.02
N GLY A 99 -32.12 -5.23 -17.04
CA GLY A 99 -32.07 -6.16 -18.17
C GLY A 99 -32.16 -7.65 -17.83
N GLY A 100 -32.45 -8.01 -16.57
CA GLY A 100 -32.30 -9.38 -16.07
C GLY A 100 -30.86 -9.94 -16.12
N ALA A 101 -29.84 -9.08 -16.28
CA ALA A 101 -28.46 -9.51 -16.56
C ALA A 101 -27.35 -8.64 -15.96
N LEU A 102 -27.64 -7.39 -15.54
CA LEU A 102 -26.62 -6.47 -15.05
C LEU A 102 -26.33 -6.64 -13.54
N ARG A 103 -25.10 -7.01 -13.22
CA ARG A 103 -24.61 -7.18 -11.84
C ARG A 103 -24.58 -5.82 -11.14
N GLY A 104 -25.53 -5.62 -10.23
CA GLY A 104 -25.67 -4.35 -9.51
C GLY A 104 -26.50 -3.30 -10.25
N GLN A 105 -27.26 -3.71 -11.28
CA GLN A 105 -28.17 -2.85 -12.05
C GLN A 105 -27.49 -1.59 -12.61
N LYS A 106 -26.26 -1.73 -13.12
CA LYS A 106 -25.38 -0.59 -13.43
C LYS A 106 -24.77 -0.66 -14.83
N LEU A 107 -24.81 0.46 -15.53
CA LEU A 107 -24.05 0.75 -16.74
C LEU A 107 -23.34 2.10 -16.60
N GLU A 108 -22.13 2.20 -17.12
CA GLU A 108 -21.30 3.42 -17.11
C GLU A 108 -20.96 3.78 -18.56
N VAL A 109 -20.94 5.06 -18.91
CA VAL A 109 -20.58 5.55 -20.25
C VAL A 109 -19.77 6.85 -20.18
N ARG A 110 -18.71 6.94 -20.98
CA ARG A 110 -17.89 8.16 -21.10
C ARG A 110 -17.61 8.52 -22.55
N ARG A 111 -17.50 9.82 -22.81
CA ARG A 111 -16.90 10.38 -24.03
C ARG A 111 -15.39 10.18 -23.97
N VAL A 112 -14.82 9.67 -25.05
CA VAL A 112 -13.38 9.43 -25.19
C VAL A 112 -12.82 10.06 -26.45
N LYS A 113 -11.50 10.28 -26.47
CA LYS A 113 -10.73 10.57 -27.68
C LYS A 113 -9.59 9.57 -27.84
N ASP A 114 -9.36 9.09 -29.05
CA ASP A 114 -8.31 8.15 -29.41
C ASP A 114 -7.39 8.83 -30.45
N GLY A 115 -6.35 9.52 -29.96
CA GLY A 115 -5.77 10.63 -30.70
C GLY A 115 -6.81 11.75 -30.86
N GLU A 116 -7.03 12.22 -32.09
CA GLU A 116 -8.08 13.21 -32.41
C GLU A 116 -9.46 12.56 -32.68
N GLU A 117 -9.57 11.24 -32.79
CA GLU A 117 -10.85 10.59 -33.11
C GLU A 117 -11.77 10.57 -31.86
N PRO A 118 -12.94 11.24 -31.89
CA PRO A 118 -13.89 11.19 -30.79
C PRO A 118 -14.60 9.83 -30.74
N GLY A 119 -15.24 9.55 -29.61
CA GLY A 119 -16.14 8.41 -29.50
C GLY A 119 -16.67 8.21 -28.09
N PHE A 120 -17.14 6.99 -27.82
CA PHE A 120 -17.64 6.59 -26.51
C PHE A 120 -17.05 5.24 -26.09
N GLU A 121 -16.87 5.07 -24.78
CA GLU A 121 -16.68 3.77 -24.14
C GLU A 121 -17.83 3.53 -23.17
N ILE A 122 -18.48 2.37 -23.28
CA ILE A 122 -19.55 1.90 -22.39
C ILE A 122 -19.01 0.71 -21.60
N LEU A 123 -19.13 0.75 -20.29
CA LEU A 123 -18.68 -0.29 -19.36
C LEU A 123 -19.87 -0.81 -18.56
N LEU A 124 -20.04 -2.13 -18.51
CA LEU A 124 -21.04 -2.79 -17.67
C LEU A 124 -20.49 -4.11 -17.14
N ARG A 125 -21.20 -4.75 -16.20
CA ARG A 125 -20.80 -6.06 -15.68
C ARG A 125 -21.97 -7.03 -15.66
N LEU A 126 -21.80 -8.19 -16.25
CA LEU A 126 -22.79 -9.26 -16.26
C LEU A 126 -22.84 -10.00 -14.91
N ALA A 127 -24.01 -10.55 -14.59
CA ALA A 127 -24.16 -11.59 -13.59
C ALA A 127 -23.46 -12.89 -14.06
N PRO A 128 -22.86 -13.70 -13.15
CA PRO A 128 -21.97 -14.81 -13.53
C PRO A 128 -22.55 -15.79 -14.55
N GLU A 129 -23.81 -16.15 -14.39
CA GLU A 129 -24.56 -17.09 -15.20
C GLU A 129 -24.87 -16.58 -16.62
N LYS A 130 -24.79 -15.26 -16.85
CA LYS A 130 -25.02 -14.64 -18.17
C LYS A 130 -23.74 -14.48 -19.00
N ILE A 131 -22.55 -14.63 -18.39
CA ILE A 131 -21.24 -14.42 -19.05
C ILE A 131 -21.04 -15.37 -20.24
N ALA A 132 -21.24 -16.67 -20.02
CA ALA A 132 -20.97 -17.70 -21.03
C ALA A 132 -21.82 -17.53 -22.30
N ALA A 133 -23.10 -17.11 -22.15
CA ALA A 133 -23.99 -16.89 -23.29
C ALA A 133 -23.55 -15.72 -24.18
N LEU A 134 -23.04 -14.62 -23.60
CA LEU A 134 -22.47 -13.54 -24.40
C LEU A 134 -21.14 -13.96 -25.03
N GLU A 135 -20.26 -14.64 -24.29
CA GLU A 135 -18.98 -15.12 -24.80
C GLU A 135 -19.14 -16.09 -25.99
N GLU A 136 -20.11 -17.00 -25.91
CA GLU A 136 -20.52 -17.86 -27.02
C GLU A 136 -21.09 -17.05 -28.20
N SER A 137 -21.95 -16.05 -27.94
CA SER A 137 -22.54 -15.20 -28.98
C SER A 137 -21.50 -14.34 -29.71
N LEU A 138 -20.46 -13.84 -29.03
CA LEU A 138 -19.36 -13.13 -29.69
C LEU A 138 -18.50 -14.11 -30.50
N THR A 139 -18.20 -15.29 -29.97
CA THR A 139 -17.42 -16.35 -30.65
C THR A 139 -18.12 -16.77 -31.95
N LYS A 140 -19.45 -17.04 -31.91
CA LYS A 140 -20.28 -17.37 -33.09
C LYS A 140 -20.31 -16.26 -34.14
N ALA A 141 -20.05 -15.02 -33.75
CA ALA A 141 -19.97 -13.86 -34.65
C ALA A 141 -18.53 -13.55 -35.12
N GLY A 142 -17.59 -14.49 -34.99
CA GLY A 142 -16.19 -14.32 -35.41
C GLY A 142 -15.30 -13.59 -34.39
N GLY A 143 -15.77 -13.46 -33.14
CA GLY A 143 -15.00 -12.86 -32.06
C GLY A 143 -13.76 -13.68 -31.70
N SER A 144 -12.65 -12.99 -31.45
CA SER A 144 -11.35 -13.59 -31.13
C SER A 144 -11.01 -13.46 -29.64
N LYS A 145 -10.22 -14.39 -29.13
CA LYS A 145 -9.68 -14.35 -27.76
C LYS A 145 -8.59 -13.28 -27.63
N CYS A 146 -8.57 -12.54 -26.53
CA CYS A 146 -7.59 -11.49 -26.26
C CYS A 146 -7.33 -11.28 -24.76
N SER A 147 -6.29 -10.48 -24.46
CA SER A 147 -5.96 -10.03 -23.11
C SER A 147 -6.96 -9.00 -22.57
N VAL A 148 -7.04 -8.89 -21.25
CA VAL A 148 -7.75 -7.79 -20.58
C VAL A 148 -6.80 -6.60 -20.44
N GLU A 149 -6.87 -5.66 -21.37
CA GLU A 149 -6.11 -4.40 -21.32
C GLU A 149 -6.94 -3.25 -20.73
N PHE A 150 -6.30 -2.38 -19.95
CA PHE A 150 -6.77 -1.05 -19.58
C PHE A 150 -5.81 -0.01 -20.16
N ARG A 151 -6.33 1.00 -20.86
CA ARG A 151 -5.53 2.12 -21.37
C ARG A 151 -5.57 3.28 -20.39
N GLY A 152 -4.47 4.03 -20.31
CA GLY A 152 -4.39 5.27 -19.55
C GLY A 152 -5.27 6.36 -20.16
N LEU A 153 -5.71 7.29 -19.32
CA LEU A 153 -6.57 8.41 -19.73
C LEU A 153 -6.14 9.70 -19.02
N GLU A 154 -6.18 10.80 -19.76
CA GLU A 154 -6.04 12.16 -19.24
C GLU A 154 -7.31 12.96 -19.54
N LEU A 155 -7.64 13.93 -18.69
CA LEU A 155 -8.87 14.72 -18.81
C LEU A 155 -8.58 16.01 -19.58
N GLY A 156 -9.16 16.15 -20.77
CA GLY A 156 -9.06 17.36 -21.58
C GLY A 156 -9.84 18.55 -20.99
N PRO A 157 -9.51 19.79 -21.40
CA PRO A 157 -10.17 21.01 -20.90
C PRO A 157 -11.65 21.12 -21.32
N ASP A 158 -12.08 20.36 -22.32
CA ASP A 158 -13.49 20.20 -22.70
C ASP A 158 -14.25 19.21 -21.79
N GLY A 159 -13.56 18.52 -20.90
CA GLY A 159 -14.07 17.45 -20.04
C GLY A 159 -14.11 16.06 -20.70
N THR A 160 -13.52 15.88 -21.87
CA THR A 160 -13.44 14.57 -22.55
C THR A 160 -12.20 13.79 -22.11
N ALA A 161 -12.28 12.47 -21.98
CA ALA A 161 -11.15 11.64 -21.55
C ALA A 161 -10.33 11.15 -22.77
N THR A 162 -9.08 11.60 -22.91
CA THR A 162 -8.20 11.24 -24.03
C THR A 162 -7.32 10.04 -23.67
N TYR A 163 -7.30 8.99 -24.50
CA TYR A 163 -6.45 7.83 -24.28
C TYR A 163 -4.98 8.17 -24.45
N THR A 164 -4.15 7.74 -23.49
CA THR A 164 -2.69 7.90 -23.54
C THR A 164 -2.01 6.62 -24.03
N ALA A 165 -0.67 6.66 -24.16
CA ALA A 165 0.14 5.50 -24.47
C ALA A 165 0.30 4.51 -23.30
N ALA A 166 -0.09 4.90 -22.07
CA ALA A 166 0.01 4.03 -20.90
C ALA A 166 -0.98 2.85 -21.00
N LYS A 167 -0.54 1.66 -20.58
CA LYS A 167 -1.32 0.41 -20.63
C LYS A 167 -1.12 -0.40 -19.35
N GLY A 168 -2.22 -0.90 -18.78
CA GLY A 168 -2.23 -1.89 -17.72
C GLY A 168 -2.75 -3.21 -18.26
N ALA A 169 -1.93 -4.26 -18.19
CA ALA A 169 -2.32 -5.64 -18.47
C ALA A 169 -2.38 -6.44 -17.16
N LEU A 170 -3.15 -7.53 -17.15
CA LEU A 170 -3.26 -8.45 -16.00
C LEU A 170 -2.55 -9.78 -16.30
N ALA A 171 -2.03 -10.43 -15.26
CA ALA A 171 -1.33 -11.71 -15.36
C ALA A 171 -1.96 -12.79 -14.47
N ALA A 172 -1.82 -14.07 -14.83
CA ALA A 172 -2.44 -15.19 -14.12
C ALA A 172 -1.76 -15.57 -12.78
N GLY A 173 -0.69 -14.88 -12.37
CA GLY A 173 0.06 -15.21 -11.16
C GLY A 173 -0.51 -14.62 -9.86
N SER A 174 -0.85 -15.49 -8.91
CA SER A 174 -1.02 -15.15 -7.48
C SER A 174 -0.88 -16.41 -6.62
N THR A 175 -0.24 -16.30 -5.45
CA THR A 175 -0.22 -17.37 -4.43
C THR A 175 -1.62 -17.69 -3.88
N HIS A 176 -2.57 -16.79 -4.11
CA HIS A 176 -3.98 -16.90 -3.69
C HIS A 176 -4.90 -16.98 -4.93
N ALA A 177 -4.47 -17.58 -6.04
CA ALA A 177 -5.33 -17.76 -7.22
C ALA A 177 -6.57 -18.62 -6.92
N PRO A 178 -7.76 -18.30 -7.47
CA PRO A 178 -8.91 -19.19 -7.40
C PRO A 178 -8.67 -20.44 -8.24
N LYS A 179 -9.20 -21.60 -7.80
CA LYS A 179 -8.97 -22.93 -8.42
C LYS A 179 -9.38 -23.03 -9.90
N ASP A 180 -10.19 -22.10 -10.40
CA ASP A 180 -10.74 -22.06 -11.75
C ASP A 180 -10.13 -20.93 -12.62
N LEU A 181 -9.01 -20.32 -12.19
CA LEU A 181 -8.27 -19.34 -12.96
C LEU A 181 -7.61 -19.99 -14.19
N ASP A 182 -7.83 -19.42 -15.37
CA ASP A 182 -7.13 -19.78 -16.59
C ASP A 182 -5.71 -19.19 -16.58
N SER A 183 -4.69 -20.00 -16.88
CA SER A 183 -3.29 -19.53 -16.95
C SER A 183 -3.03 -18.65 -18.18
N ALA A 184 -3.85 -18.77 -19.24
CA ALA A 184 -3.74 -17.97 -20.46
C ALA A 184 -4.36 -16.57 -20.28
N ALA A 185 -3.69 -15.69 -19.53
CA ALA A 185 -4.13 -14.30 -19.33
C ALA A 185 -4.31 -13.48 -20.63
N THR A 186 -3.66 -13.92 -21.72
CA THR A 186 -3.81 -13.41 -23.08
C THR A 186 -5.08 -13.86 -23.81
N GLN A 187 -5.92 -14.70 -23.18
CA GLN A 187 -7.17 -15.24 -23.72
C GLN A 187 -8.38 -15.03 -22.78
N TRP A 188 -8.21 -14.24 -21.71
CA TRP A 188 -9.23 -14.00 -20.68
C TRP A 188 -10.47 -13.22 -21.15
N ALA A 189 -10.41 -12.56 -22.31
CA ALA A 189 -11.56 -11.90 -22.92
C ALA A 189 -11.82 -12.43 -24.34
N THR A 190 -13.06 -12.27 -24.79
CA THR A 190 -13.48 -12.50 -26.18
C THR A 190 -13.98 -11.17 -26.74
N ARG A 191 -13.41 -10.73 -27.88
CA ARG A 191 -13.74 -9.45 -28.53
C ARG A 191 -14.22 -9.66 -29.97
N ALA A 192 -15.32 -9.00 -30.34
CA ALA A 192 -15.87 -8.98 -31.70
C ALA A 192 -16.17 -7.55 -32.15
N SER A 193 -16.09 -7.30 -33.47
CA SER A 193 -16.47 -6.02 -34.09
C SER A 193 -17.77 -6.18 -34.88
N SER A 194 -18.65 -5.17 -34.87
CA SER A 194 -19.83 -5.19 -35.74
C SER A 194 -19.43 -4.88 -37.20
N PRO A 195 -20.06 -5.51 -38.22
CA PRO A 195 -19.80 -5.21 -39.64
C PRO A 195 -20.03 -3.75 -40.07
N LYS A 196 -20.57 -2.90 -39.18
CA LYS A 196 -20.81 -1.47 -39.41
C LYS A 196 -20.11 -0.57 -38.39
N GLY A 197 -19.00 -1.03 -37.83
CA GLY A 197 -18.18 -0.30 -36.86
C GLY A 197 -18.66 -0.46 -35.40
N GLY A 198 -17.78 -0.11 -34.48
CA GLY A 198 -17.94 -0.41 -33.05
C GLY A 198 -17.56 -1.86 -32.70
N SER A 199 -17.10 -2.08 -31.47
CA SER A 199 -16.69 -3.39 -30.97
C SER A 199 -17.18 -3.69 -29.55
N VAL A 200 -17.31 -4.97 -29.22
CA VAL A 200 -17.71 -5.49 -27.91
C VAL A 200 -16.66 -6.47 -27.42
N GLU A 201 -16.30 -6.36 -26.15
CA GLU A 201 -15.41 -7.24 -25.42
C GLU A 201 -16.15 -7.77 -24.18
N VAL A 202 -16.07 -9.08 -23.90
CA VAL A 202 -16.51 -9.69 -22.63
C VAL A 202 -15.38 -10.46 -21.98
N VAL A 203 -15.18 -10.27 -20.68
CA VAL A 203 -14.21 -11.01 -19.88
C VAL A 203 -14.84 -12.31 -19.38
N GLY A 204 -14.26 -13.45 -19.76
CA GLY A 204 -14.82 -14.79 -19.55
C GLY A 204 -14.85 -15.26 -18.09
N GLN A 205 -15.52 -16.40 -17.86
CA GLN A 205 -15.77 -16.94 -16.51
C GLN A 205 -14.51 -17.42 -15.76
N LYS A 206 -13.39 -17.67 -16.45
CA LYS A 206 -12.13 -18.16 -15.84
C LYS A 206 -11.04 -17.11 -15.68
N ALA A 207 -11.31 -15.84 -16.01
CA ALA A 207 -10.35 -14.74 -15.88
C ALA A 207 -10.05 -14.38 -14.40
N ALA A 208 -9.16 -13.41 -14.16
CA ALA A 208 -8.98 -12.79 -12.83
C ALA A 208 -10.34 -12.33 -12.23
N LEU A 209 -10.61 -12.70 -10.97
CA LEU A 209 -11.95 -12.61 -10.38
C LEU A 209 -12.48 -11.17 -10.28
N ALA A 210 -11.59 -10.18 -10.18
CA ALA A 210 -11.97 -8.77 -10.20
C ALA A 210 -12.62 -8.33 -11.52
N VAL A 211 -12.26 -8.95 -12.66
CA VAL A 211 -12.72 -8.54 -14.01
C VAL A 211 -13.72 -9.49 -14.66
N ARG A 212 -13.91 -10.73 -14.18
CA ARG A 212 -14.91 -11.69 -14.74
C ARG A 212 -16.28 -11.03 -15.02
N GLY A 213 -16.77 -11.16 -16.24
CA GLY A 213 -18.04 -10.61 -16.69
C GLY A 213 -18.06 -9.10 -16.93
N LEU A 214 -16.92 -8.40 -16.85
CA LEU A 214 -16.79 -7.04 -17.36
C LEU A 214 -17.04 -7.08 -18.87
N VAL A 215 -17.89 -6.16 -19.35
CA VAL A 215 -18.14 -5.92 -20.77
C VAL A 215 -17.73 -4.50 -21.10
N ARG A 216 -17.05 -4.33 -22.21
CA ARG A 216 -16.63 -3.04 -22.76
C ARG A 216 -17.14 -2.92 -24.20
N ILE A 217 -17.93 -1.89 -24.48
CA ILE A 217 -18.30 -1.51 -25.84
C ILE A 217 -17.51 -0.27 -26.22
N GLN A 218 -16.81 -0.29 -27.36
CA GLN A 218 -16.03 0.84 -27.87
C GLN A 218 -16.64 1.32 -29.18
N LEU A 219 -16.89 2.63 -29.25
CA LEU A 219 -17.47 3.35 -30.40
C LEU A 219 -16.51 4.48 -30.81
N ARG A 220 -16.49 4.83 -32.09
CA ARG A 220 -15.59 5.85 -32.68
C ARG A 220 -16.28 6.66 -33.77
N GLY A 221 -15.87 7.93 -33.92
CA GLY A 221 -16.54 8.94 -34.74
C GLY A 221 -17.48 9.83 -33.92
N ASP A 222 -18.19 10.74 -34.60
CA ASP A 222 -19.13 11.66 -33.95
C ASP A 222 -20.32 10.95 -33.28
N ASP A 223 -21.14 11.70 -32.53
CA ASP A 223 -22.28 11.16 -31.78
C ASP A 223 -23.32 10.43 -32.66
N LYS A 224 -23.50 10.83 -33.91
CA LYS A 224 -24.41 10.20 -34.88
C LYS A 224 -23.80 8.90 -35.41
N VAL A 225 -22.51 8.89 -35.73
CA VAL A 225 -21.76 7.68 -36.12
C VAL A 225 -21.74 6.68 -34.95
N CYS A 226 -21.41 7.12 -33.75
CA CYS A 226 -21.42 6.28 -32.54
C CYS A 226 -22.82 5.73 -32.22
N THR A 227 -23.88 6.55 -32.38
CA THR A 227 -25.27 6.07 -32.24
C THR A 227 -25.57 4.94 -33.23
N GLN A 228 -25.20 5.11 -34.49
CA GLN A 228 -25.40 4.09 -35.51
C GLN A 228 -24.57 2.83 -35.24
N GLN A 229 -23.31 2.96 -34.81
CA GLN A 229 -22.47 1.84 -34.40
C GLN A 229 -23.09 1.08 -33.22
N LEU A 230 -23.56 1.77 -32.18
CA LEU A 230 -24.18 1.13 -31.01
C LEU A 230 -25.41 0.33 -31.40
N GLN A 231 -26.31 0.88 -32.23
CA GLN A 231 -27.49 0.16 -32.71
C GLN A 231 -27.11 -1.09 -33.51
N ASN A 232 -26.06 -1.02 -34.33
CA ASN A 232 -25.56 -2.18 -35.08
C ASN A 232 -24.94 -3.23 -34.15
N VAL A 233 -24.08 -2.84 -33.21
CA VAL A 233 -23.52 -3.68 -32.15
C VAL A 233 -24.62 -4.39 -31.36
N VAL A 234 -25.63 -3.64 -30.90
CA VAL A 234 -26.74 -4.14 -30.09
C VAL A 234 -27.59 -5.16 -30.87
N LYS A 235 -27.81 -4.93 -32.16
CA LYS A 235 -28.50 -5.85 -33.06
C LYS A 235 -27.66 -7.09 -33.41
N SER A 236 -26.36 -6.92 -33.67
CA SER A 236 -25.44 -8.01 -34.03
C SER A 236 -25.24 -9.03 -32.92
N PHE A 237 -25.24 -8.59 -31.66
CA PHE A 237 -24.92 -9.46 -30.51
C PHE A 237 -26.07 -9.59 -29.48
N GLY A 238 -27.31 -9.24 -29.85
CA GLY A 238 -28.51 -9.45 -29.02
C GLY A 238 -28.60 -8.61 -27.73
N LEU A 239 -27.81 -7.54 -27.61
CA LEU A 239 -27.57 -6.82 -26.35
C LEU A 239 -28.71 -5.92 -25.88
N GLY A 240 -29.83 -5.83 -26.62
CA GLY A 240 -30.90 -4.84 -26.36
C GLY A 240 -31.49 -4.92 -24.95
N HIS A 241 -31.51 -6.13 -24.37
CA HIS A 241 -31.93 -6.36 -22.99
C HIS A 241 -31.07 -5.63 -21.95
N LEU A 242 -29.76 -5.46 -22.18
CA LEU A 242 -28.84 -4.77 -21.27
C LEU A 242 -29.15 -3.28 -21.09
N PHE A 243 -29.94 -2.69 -21.98
CA PHE A 243 -30.30 -1.27 -21.97
C PHE A 243 -31.72 -1.02 -21.42
N ALA A 244 -32.38 -2.04 -20.87
CA ALA A 244 -33.74 -1.95 -20.37
C ALA A 244 -33.80 -1.27 -18.97
N PRO A 245 -34.81 -0.40 -18.73
CA PRO A 245 -34.99 0.26 -17.44
C PRO A 245 -35.32 -0.76 -16.33
N PRO A 246 -34.94 -0.47 -15.07
CA PRO A 246 -35.13 -1.37 -13.95
C PRO A 246 -36.59 -1.36 -13.48
N THR A 247 -37.25 -2.53 -13.51
CA THR A 247 -38.65 -2.62 -13.04
C THR A 247 -38.76 -2.34 -11.53
N PRO A 248 -39.89 -1.81 -11.03
CA PRO A 248 -40.11 -1.61 -9.59
C PRO A 248 -39.83 -2.87 -8.76
N LYS A 249 -40.30 -4.02 -9.24
CA LYS A 249 -40.06 -5.33 -8.60
C LYS A 249 -38.59 -5.72 -8.62
N ALA A 250 -37.85 -5.45 -9.70
CA ALA A 250 -36.42 -5.72 -9.77
C ALA A 250 -35.60 -4.84 -8.81
N LYS A 251 -35.95 -3.54 -8.66
CA LYS A 251 -35.32 -2.65 -7.67
C LYS A 251 -35.60 -3.12 -6.24
N GLN A 252 -36.84 -3.51 -5.95
CA GLN A 252 -37.22 -4.09 -4.65
C GLN A 252 -36.46 -5.39 -4.35
N LYS A 253 -36.38 -6.34 -5.31
CA LYS A 253 -35.56 -7.56 -5.16
C LYS A 253 -34.08 -7.21 -4.93
N HIS A 254 -33.53 -6.24 -5.64
CA HIS A 254 -32.12 -5.84 -5.48
C HIS A 254 -31.84 -5.33 -4.06
N ILE A 255 -32.67 -4.43 -3.54
CA ILE A 255 -32.56 -3.87 -2.19
C ILE A 255 -32.59 -4.98 -1.12
N LEU A 256 -33.61 -5.84 -1.17
CA LEU A 256 -33.79 -6.91 -0.19
C LEU A 256 -32.67 -7.96 -0.29
N MET A 257 -32.28 -8.38 -1.51
CA MET A 257 -31.17 -9.32 -1.69
C MET A 257 -29.82 -8.75 -1.24
N ARG A 258 -29.58 -7.44 -1.39
CA ARG A 258 -28.34 -6.82 -0.89
C ARG A 258 -28.26 -6.80 0.63
N ALA A 259 -29.35 -6.45 1.31
CA ALA A 259 -29.41 -6.52 2.77
C ALA A 259 -29.25 -7.96 3.26
N LEU A 260 -29.91 -8.93 2.62
CA LEU A 260 -29.77 -10.34 2.96
C LEU A 260 -28.35 -10.87 2.68
N TRP A 261 -27.64 -10.33 1.68
CA TRP A 261 -26.21 -10.59 1.46
C TRP A 261 -25.28 -10.10 2.56
N GLN A 262 -25.71 -9.13 3.37
CA GLN A 262 -24.97 -8.65 4.53
C GLN A 262 -25.39 -9.34 5.84
N ALA A 263 -26.58 -9.96 5.86
CA ALA A 263 -27.20 -10.56 7.04
C ALA A 263 -27.07 -12.10 7.08
N ASP A 264 -27.42 -12.78 5.98
CA ASP A 264 -27.18 -14.20 5.79
C ASP A 264 -26.77 -14.55 4.35
N GLN A 265 -25.46 -14.70 4.20
CA GLN A 265 -24.81 -15.08 2.96
C GLN A 265 -24.99 -16.57 2.60
N LYS A 266 -25.54 -17.41 3.49
CA LYS A 266 -25.98 -18.77 3.13
C LYS A 266 -27.34 -18.75 2.45
N THR A 267 -28.36 -18.15 3.07
CA THR A 267 -29.74 -18.18 2.55
C THR A 267 -29.88 -17.46 1.20
N ALA A 268 -29.33 -16.26 1.03
CA ALA A 268 -29.42 -15.59 -0.27
C ALA A 268 -28.59 -16.25 -1.40
N LYS A 269 -27.67 -17.18 -1.07
CA LYS A 269 -26.93 -18.02 -2.03
C LYS A 269 -27.89 -19.00 -2.69
N GLU A 270 -28.76 -19.58 -1.87
CA GLU A 270 -29.82 -20.48 -2.29
C GLU A 270 -30.90 -19.73 -3.08
N LEU A 271 -31.40 -18.61 -2.54
CA LEU A 271 -32.42 -17.79 -3.22
C LEU A 271 -31.93 -17.19 -4.55
N SER A 272 -30.63 -16.89 -4.69
CA SER A 272 -30.06 -16.36 -5.93
C SER A 272 -29.97 -17.35 -7.10
N LYS A 273 -30.25 -18.65 -6.87
CA LYS A 273 -30.29 -19.65 -7.95
C LYS A 273 -31.47 -19.46 -8.92
N ASP A 274 -32.56 -18.82 -8.47
CA ASP A 274 -33.75 -18.56 -9.27
C ASP A 274 -34.32 -17.15 -9.00
N LEU A 275 -33.50 -16.15 -9.32
CA LEU A 275 -33.86 -14.73 -9.18
C LEU A 275 -35.10 -14.34 -10.00
N GLU A 276 -35.50 -15.13 -10.99
CA GLU A 276 -36.69 -14.86 -11.81
C GLU A 276 -37.96 -15.18 -11.02
N LYS A 277 -38.09 -16.41 -10.49
CA LYS A 277 -39.27 -16.85 -9.71
C LYS A 277 -39.33 -16.26 -8.30
N LEU A 278 -38.18 -15.94 -7.69
CA LEU A 278 -38.07 -15.37 -6.34
C LEU A 278 -38.98 -14.14 -6.15
N LYS A 279 -39.71 -14.06 -5.04
CA LYS A 279 -40.60 -12.93 -4.72
C LYS A 279 -40.03 -12.04 -3.61
N PRO A 280 -40.28 -10.71 -3.62
CA PRO A 280 -39.83 -9.80 -2.56
C PRO A 280 -40.25 -10.23 -1.14
N GLU A 281 -41.45 -10.79 -1.01
CA GLU A 281 -42.04 -11.19 0.27
C GLU A 281 -41.29 -12.38 0.88
N ASP A 282 -40.71 -13.25 0.06
CA ASP A 282 -39.93 -14.41 0.53
C ASP A 282 -38.52 -14.00 0.97
N ILE A 283 -37.95 -12.95 0.37
CA ILE A 283 -36.69 -12.33 0.83
C ILE A 283 -36.92 -11.56 2.13
N SER A 284 -38.07 -10.90 2.28
CA SER A 284 -38.44 -10.15 3.49
C SER A 284 -38.56 -11.08 4.70
N LYS A 285 -39.24 -12.22 4.56
CA LYS A 285 -39.28 -13.28 5.60
C LYS A 285 -37.88 -13.81 5.96
N ALA A 286 -36.99 -13.94 4.98
CA ALA A 286 -35.61 -14.39 5.24
C ALA A 286 -34.78 -13.34 6.00
N LEU A 287 -35.06 -12.04 5.80
CA LEU A 287 -34.51 -10.94 6.60
C LEU A 287 -35.09 -10.90 8.02
N GLU A 288 -36.41 -11.07 8.16
CA GLU A 288 -37.11 -11.17 9.45
C GLU A 288 -36.56 -12.33 10.30
N ALA A 289 -36.35 -13.49 9.68
CA ALA A 289 -35.76 -14.68 10.32
C ALA A 289 -34.32 -14.47 10.84
N VAL A 290 -33.62 -13.41 10.41
CA VAL A 290 -32.28 -13.03 10.90
C VAL A 290 -32.27 -11.67 11.61
N GLY A 291 -33.42 -11.24 12.13
CA GLY A 291 -33.52 -10.11 13.06
C GLY A 291 -33.63 -8.71 12.41
N TYR A 292 -34.08 -8.62 11.16
CA TYR A 292 -34.54 -7.34 10.61
C TYR A 292 -36.01 -7.14 10.94
N THR A 293 -36.36 -6.03 11.60
CA THR A 293 -37.76 -5.69 11.83
C THR A 293 -38.42 -5.14 10.55
N PRO A 294 -39.76 -5.18 10.42
CA PRO A 294 -40.47 -4.59 9.27
C PRO A 294 -40.07 -3.13 8.98
N GLU A 295 -39.82 -2.34 10.02
CA GLU A 295 -39.42 -0.93 9.94
C GLU A 295 -37.98 -0.79 9.41
N ARG A 296 -37.06 -1.66 9.86
CA ARG A 296 -35.69 -1.71 9.34
C ARG A 296 -35.66 -2.14 7.88
N ILE A 297 -36.52 -3.08 7.48
CA ILE A 297 -36.70 -3.48 6.08
C ILE A 297 -37.23 -2.30 5.25
N ALA A 298 -38.27 -1.61 5.71
CA ALA A 298 -38.83 -0.44 5.04
C ALA A 298 -37.84 0.75 4.94
N GLY A 299 -36.92 0.88 5.90
CA GLY A 299 -35.85 1.87 5.92
C GLY A 299 -34.67 1.59 4.98
N LEU A 300 -34.62 0.43 4.30
CA LEU A 300 -33.60 0.12 3.32
C LEU A 300 -33.74 1.00 2.07
N LYS A 301 -32.66 1.69 1.70
CA LYS A 301 -32.62 2.64 0.57
C LYS A 301 -31.40 2.44 -0.32
N LEU A 302 -31.46 2.95 -1.54
CA LEU A 302 -30.32 2.97 -2.48
C LEU A 302 -29.71 4.38 -2.47
N GLU A 303 -28.40 4.49 -2.32
CA GLU A 303 -27.68 5.78 -2.24
C GLU A 303 -26.39 5.77 -3.06
N GLU A 304 -25.93 6.95 -3.49
CA GLU A 304 -24.57 7.13 -4.03
C GLU A 304 -23.54 7.24 -2.91
N VAL A 305 -22.71 6.21 -2.78
CA VAL A 305 -21.78 6.01 -1.66
C VAL A 305 -20.33 6.36 -2.03
N PHE A 306 -20.05 6.41 -3.33
CA PHE A 306 -18.81 6.91 -3.95
C PHE A 306 -19.19 7.49 -5.33
N PRO A 307 -18.53 8.55 -5.86
CA PRO A 307 -18.91 9.14 -7.15
C PRO A 307 -19.01 8.12 -8.29
N GLY A 308 -20.15 8.12 -8.97
CA GLY A 308 -20.49 7.15 -10.01
C GLY A 308 -20.75 5.73 -9.48
N HIS A 309 -20.96 5.52 -8.18
CA HIS A 309 -21.21 4.20 -7.59
C HIS A 309 -22.24 4.23 -6.46
N PHE A 310 -23.37 3.55 -6.70
CA PHE A 310 -24.46 3.40 -5.76
C PHE A 310 -24.49 2.02 -5.09
N SER A 311 -25.04 1.99 -3.88
CA SER A 311 -25.15 0.81 -3.03
C SER A 311 -26.42 0.88 -2.19
N VAL A 312 -26.87 -0.28 -1.69
CA VAL A 312 -28.01 -0.37 -0.76
C VAL A 312 -27.50 -0.10 0.65
N VAL A 313 -28.22 0.72 1.38
CA VAL A 313 -27.86 1.25 2.71
C VAL A 313 -28.92 0.84 3.74
N ASP A 314 -28.46 0.31 4.86
CA ASP A 314 -29.22 -0.02 6.07
C ASP A 314 -28.84 0.97 7.18
N PRO A 315 -29.67 2.00 7.46
CA PRO A 315 -29.37 3.02 8.47
C PRO A 315 -29.19 2.48 9.90
N MET A 316 -29.70 1.28 10.21
CA MET A 316 -29.55 0.66 11.53
C MET A 316 -28.23 -0.12 11.68
N GLN A 317 -27.58 -0.49 10.58
CA GLN A 317 -26.38 -1.32 10.60
C GLN A 317 -25.20 -0.71 11.39
N PRO A 318 -24.87 0.60 11.30
CA PRO A 318 -23.78 1.18 12.09
C PRO A 318 -23.99 1.02 13.60
N LYS A 319 -25.22 1.16 14.09
CA LYS A 319 -25.56 0.97 15.51
C LYS A 319 -25.38 -0.50 15.91
N VAL A 320 -25.97 -1.43 15.16
CA VAL A 320 -25.86 -2.88 15.43
C VAL A 320 -24.40 -3.36 15.42
N LEU A 321 -23.55 -2.76 14.58
CA LEU A 321 -22.12 -3.09 14.53
C LEU A 321 -21.31 -2.40 15.64
N ALA A 322 -21.70 -1.20 16.09
CA ALA A 322 -21.11 -0.58 17.29
C ALA A 322 -21.40 -1.41 18.55
N GLU A 323 -22.65 -1.86 18.72
CA GLU A 323 -23.07 -2.79 19.78
C GLU A 323 -22.33 -4.14 19.71
N ALA A 324 -21.95 -4.58 18.50
CA ALA A 324 -21.09 -5.75 18.30
C ALA A 324 -19.59 -5.49 18.54
N GLY A 325 -19.19 -4.24 18.81
CA GLY A 325 -17.81 -3.84 19.15
C GLY A 325 -17.08 -3.02 18.08
N ALA A 326 -17.67 -2.66 16.94
CA ALA A 326 -17.02 -1.84 15.92
C ALA A 326 -16.85 -0.37 16.40
N ARG A 327 -15.62 0.17 16.35
CA ARG A 327 -15.32 1.53 16.85
C ARG A 327 -14.81 2.49 15.78
N TYR A 328 -13.91 2.05 14.91
CA TYR A 328 -13.29 2.90 13.88
C TYR A 328 -13.02 2.12 12.59
N LEU A 329 -13.13 2.79 11.44
CA LEU A 329 -12.62 2.32 10.15
C LEU A 329 -11.51 3.26 9.69
N TYR A 330 -10.35 2.74 9.27
CA TYR A 330 -9.30 3.61 8.70
C TYR A 330 -8.50 2.97 7.55
N SER A 331 -7.95 3.82 6.68
CA SER A 331 -6.93 3.44 5.68
C SER A 331 -5.60 4.11 6.03
N THR A 332 -4.46 3.59 5.54
CA THR A 332 -3.13 4.17 5.81
C THR A 332 -2.46 4.71 4.55
N VAL A 333 -1.74 5.83 4.69
CA VAL A 333 -1.06 6.54 3.60
C VAL A 333 0.32 7.00 4.09
N THR A 334 1.35 6.97 3.23
CA THR A 334 2.70 7.45 3.58
C THR A 334 2.89 8.94 3.25
N GLU A 335 2.42 9.38 2.08
CA GLU A 335 2.76 10.71 1.52
C GLU A 335 1.66 11.76 1.72
N PRO A 336 2.01 13.03 2.07
CA PRO A 336 1.04 14.13 2.16
C PRO A 336 0.27 14.36 0.86
N ALA A 337 0.94 14.27 -0.29
CA ALA A 337 0.33 14.45 -1.62
C ALA A 337 -0.73 13.38 -1.92
N HIS A 338 -0.54 12.15 -1.45
CA HIS A 338 -1.54 11.07 -1.56
C HIS A 338 -2.72 11.28 -0.61
N VAL A 339 -2.50 11.85 0.58
CA VAL A 339 -3.59 12.30 1.46
C VAL A 339 -4.44 13.35 0.76
N LEU A 340 -3.84 14.43 0.23
CA LEU A 340 -4.57 15.47 -0.50
C LEU A 340 -5.32 14.94 -1.73
N SER A 341 -4.71 14.05 -2.50
CA SER A 341 -5.36 13.39 -3.64
C SER A 341 -6.63 12.63 -3.23
N ILE A 342 -6.57 11.89 -2.12
CA ILE A 342 -7.72 11.18 -1.55
C ILE A 342 -8.76 12.14 -0.94
N LEU A 343 -8.34 13.24 -0.32
CA LEU A 343 -9.25 14.27 0.21
C LEU A 343 -9.99 15.04 -0.89
N ARG A 344 -9.43 15.13 -2.10
CA ARG A 344 -10.10 15.71 -3.29
C ARG A 344 -10.92 14.68 -4.08
N GLY A 345 -10.41 13.47 -4.29
CA GLY A 345 -10.97 12.48 -5.22
C GLY A 345 -11.57 11.20 -4.61
N GLY A 346 -11.55 11.06 -3.29
CA GLY A 346 -11.92 9.83 -2.57
C GLY A 346 -10.86 8.72 -2.69
N GLN A 347 -11.07 7.64 -1.95
CA GLN A 347 -10.26 6.42 -2.06
C GLN A 347 -10.83 5.55 -3.19
N LYS A 348 -9.99 5.08 -4.12
CA LYS A 348 -10.41 4.34 -5.32
C LYS A 348 -9.84 2.91 -5.33
N ALA A 349 -10.71 1.92 -5.58
CA ALA A 349 -10.31 0.53 -5.75
C ALA A 349 -9.38 0.35 -6.97
N SER A 350 -8.52 -0.68 -6.98
CA SER A 350 -7.56 -0.90 -8.08
C SER A 350 -8.22 -1.03 -9.45
N LEU A 351 -9.36 -1.73 -9.56
CA LEU A 351 -10.19 -1.78 -10.77
C LEU A 351 -10.80 -0.43 -11.13
N GLN A 352 -11.24 0.36 -10.14
CA GLN A 352 -11.84 1.67 -10.42
C GLN A 352 -10.80 2.66 -10.95
N ARG A 353 -9.58 2.65 -10.37
CA ARG A 353 -8.42 3.39 -10.89
C ARG A 353 -8.10 2.98 -12.32
N TYR A 354 -8.02 1.68 -12.60
CA TYR A 354 -7.72 1.16 -13.95
C TYR A 354 -8.83 1.46 -14.97
N LYS A 355 -10.10 1.39 -14.57
CA LYS A 355 -11.22 1.85 -15.40
C LYS A 355 -11.06 3.34 -15.72
N GLU A 356 -10.81 4.20 -14.75
CA GLU A 356 -10.58 5.64 -14.94
C GLU A 356 -9.26 6.00 -15.66
N GLY A 357 -8.48 5.00 -16.11
CA GLY A 357 -7.20 5.21 -16.81
C GLY A 357 -6.04 5.62 -15.90
N MET A 358 -6.23 5.56 -14.57
CA MET A 358 -5.16 5.73 -13.58
C MET A 358 -4.38 4.42 -13.42
N ILE A 359 -3.50 4.12 -14.38
CA ILE A 359 -2.68 2.91 -14.43
C ILE A 359 -1.54 2.97 -13.39
N ILE A 360 -1.90 2.82 -12.11
CA ILE A 360 -0.99 2.95 -10.97
C ILE A 360 -0.98 1.64 -10.17
N ASN A 361 0.17 0.97 -10.11
CA ASN A 361 0.35 -0.21 -9.25
C ASN A 361 0.51 0.18 -7.77
N GLY A 362 -0.33 -0.37 -6.91
CA GLY A 362 -0.03 -0.60 -5.49
C GLY A 362 0.69 -1.94 -5.28
N MET A 363 1.12 -2.19 -4.04
CA MET A 363 2.03 -3.30 -3.68
C MET A 363 1.55 -4.69 -4.14
N SER A 364 0.25 -4.94 -4.09
CA SER A 364 -0.38 -6.25 -4.34
C SER A 364 -1.22 -6.31 -5.62
N THR A 365 -1.18 -5.29 -6.49
CA THR A 365 -2.22 -5.04 -7.51
C THR A 365 -2.66 -6.27 -8.32
N ASN A 366 -1.74 -7.06 -8.87
CA ASN A 366 -2.12 -8.25 -9.64
C ASN A 366 -2.78 -9.34 -8.78
N ALA A 367 -2.33 -9.52 -7.53
CA ALA A 367 -3.01 -10.38 -6.57
C ALA A 367 -4.43 -9.87 -6.31
N ASP A 368 -4.61 -8.58 -6.01
CA ASP A 368 -5.95 -7.97 -5.84
C ASP A 368 -6.88 -8.28 -7.03
N PHE A 369 -6.36 -8.18 -8.26
CA PHE A 369 -7.14 -8.47 -9.48
C PHE A 369 -7.52 -9.95 -9.56
N VAL A 370 -6.57 -10.85 -9.31
CA VAL A 370 -6.77 -12.30 -9.36
C VAL A 370 -7.73 -12.79 -8.26
N THR A 371 -7.57 -12.33 -7.02
CA THR A 371 -8.40 -12.70 -5.85
C THR A 371 -9.80 -12.06 -5.85
N GLY A 372 -9.98 -10.99 -6.62
CA GLY A 372 -11.21 -10.20 -6.64
C GLY A 372 -11.20 -8.99 -5.70
N GLY A 373 -10.18 -8.81 -4.87
CA GLY A 373 -10.03 -7.65 -3.97
C GLY A 373 -9.95 -6.30 -4.69
N ALA A 374 -9.42 -6.26 -5.91
CA ALA A 374 -9.23 -5.03 -6.70
C ALA A 374 -10.53 -4.25 -6.98
N VAL A 375 -11.69 -4.86 -6.78
CA VAL A 375 -12.99 -4.19 -6.96
C VAL A 375 -13.41 -3.35 -5.74
N GLY A 376 -12.64 -3.36 -4.65
CA GLY A 376 -12.92 -2.56 -3.46
C GLY A 376 -11.69 -1.84 -2.88
N VAL A 377 -11.95 -0.99 -1.90
CA VAL A 377 -10.95 -0.27 -1.10
C VAL A 377 -10.79 -0.96 0.24
N PHE A 378 -9.54 -1.20 0.59
CA PHE A 378 -9.13 -1.83 1.83
C PHE A 378 -9.08 -0.78 2.95
N THR A 379 -9.86 -1.04 3.99
CA THR A 379 -9.86 -0.34 5.27
C THR A 379 -9.57 -1.37 6.37
N ARG A 380 -9.17 -0.91 7.55
CA ARG A 380 -9.06 -1.74 8.76
C ARG A 380 -10.19 -1.37 9.70
N LEU A 381 -10.83 -2.38 10.28
CA LEU A 381 -11.71 -2.21 11.43
C LEU A 381 -10.88 -2.22 12.72
N VAL A 382 -11.06 -1.22 13.57
CA VAL A 382 -10.69 -1.26 14.98
C VAL A 382 -11.95 -1.52 15.81
N THR A 383 -11.87 -2.48 16.71
CA THR A 383 -12.95 -2.88 17.60
C THR A 383 -12.68 -2.47 19.05
N GLN A 384 -13.66 -2.65 19.93
CA GLN A 384 -13.63 -2.15 21.31
C GLN A 384 -12.60 -2.86 22.21
N ALA A 385 -12.29 -4.15 22.00
CA ALA A 385 -11.18 -4.81 22.68
C ALA A 385 -9.82 -4.36 22.12
N ALA A 386 -9.76 -4.12 20.80
CA ALA A 386 -8.56 -3.79 20.05
C ALA A 386 -8.10 -2.32 20.21
N ILE A 387 -9.02 -1.38 20.45
CA ILE A 387 -8.75 0.07 20.48
C ILE A 387 -7.63 0.48 21.47
N TYR A 388 -7.43 -0.29 22.54
CA TYR A 388 -6.38 -0.09 23.55
C TYR A 388 -5.15 -0.98 23.35
N ASP A 389 -4.97 -1.57 22.17
CA ASP A 389 -3.74 -2.21 21.72
C ASP A 389 -2.94 -1.21 20.86
N GLY A 390 -1.63 -1.11 21.10
CA GLY A 390 -0.75 -0.33 20.24
C GLY A 390 -0.78 -0.83 18.79
N GLN A 391 -0.96 -2.15 18.58
CA GLN A 391 -1.07 -2.74 17.25
C GLN A 391 -2.25 -2.17 16.45
N ALA A 392 -3.38 -1.85 17.08
CA ALA A 392 -4.53 -1.25 16.40
C ALA A 392 -4.19 0.06 15.68
N TRP A 393 -3.18 0.78 16.17
CA TRP A 393 -2.75 2.08 15.65
C TRP A 393 -1.38 2.04 14.96
N THR A 394 -0.79 0.86 14.73
CA THR A 394 0.39 0.70 13.87
C THR A 394 0.03 0.92 12.39
N GLY A 395 0.97 1.46 11.60
CA GLY A 395 0.76 1.68 10.17
C GLY A 395 1.71 2.71 9.58
N ARG A 396 1.28 3.34 8.48
CA ARG A 396 2.00 4.41 7.79
C ARG A 396 1.81 5.77 8.49
N THR A 397 2.58 6.75 8.03
CA THR A 397 2.66 8.16 8.46
C THR A 397 1.30 8.81 8.73
N TYR A 398 0.32 8.55 7.86
CA TYR A 398 -1.03 9.06 7.96
C TYR A 398 -2.06 7.94 8.03
N LYS A 399 -3.11 8.15 8.83
CA LYS A 399 -4.34 7.35 8.78
C LYS A 399 -5.51 8.25 8.39
N LEU A 400 -6.39 7.73 7.55
CA LEU A 400 -7.60 8.43 7.10
C LEU A 400 -8.78 7.82 7.83
N LEU A 401 -9.29 8.49 8.86
CA LEU A 401 -10.41 8.00 9.65
C LEU A 401 -11.70 8.11 8.84
N GLN A 402 -12.32 6.96 8.56
CA GLN A 402 -13.62 6.90 7.88
C GLN A 402 -14.76 7.06 8.89
N THR A 403 -15.85 7.68 8.44
CA THR A 403 -17.07 7.90 9.21
C THR A 403 -17.79 6.57 9.49
N HIS A 404 -18.36 6.42 10.68
CA HIS A 404 -18.95 5.15 11.13
C HIS A 404 -20.18 4.75 10.30
N GLU A 405 -20.88 5.75 9.77
CA GLU A 405 -22.02 5.62 8.84
C GLU A 405 -21.63 4.89 7.54
N GLN A 406 -20.33 4.81 7.19
CA GLN A 406 -19.88 4.00 6.07
C GLN A 406 -20.22 2.50 6.25
N LEU A 407 -20.35 2.02 7.49
CA LEU A 407 -20.84 0.67 7.81
C LEU A 407 -22.32 0.45 7.43
N ALA A 408 -23.11 1.49 7.16
CA ALA A 408 -24.49 1.37 6.71
C ALA A 408 -24.59 0.78 5.29
N ARG A 409 -23.53 0.89 4.50
CA ARG A 409 -23.41 0.26 3.18
C ARG A 409 -23.58 -1.25 3.29
N THR A 410 -24.24 -1.88 2.33
CA THR A 410 -24.33 -3.34 2.23
C THR A 410 -23.37 -3.94 1.19
N ASP A 411 -22.47 -3.16 0.56
CA ASP A 411 -21.55 -3.62 -0.50
C ASP A 411 -20.11 -3.86 -0.03
N TRP A 412 -19.92 -4.16 1.27
CA TRP A 412 -18.65 -4.57 1.87
C TRP A 412 -18.66 -6.00 2.39
N TYR A 413 -17.46 -6.52 2.59
CA TYR A 413 -17.15 -7.82 3.20
C TYR A 413 -15.74 -7.70 3.80
N GLY A 414 -15.26 -8.70 4.53
CA GLY A 414 -13.91 -8.62 5.07
C GLY A 414 -13.34 -9.91 5.62
N TRP A 415 -12.13 -9.80 6.16
CA TRP A 415 -11.33 -10.89 6.72
C TRP A 415 -10.58 -10.41 7.97
N ASN A 416 -10.37 -11.29 8.97
CA ASN A 416 -9.60 -10.97 10.18
C ASN A 416 -8.07 -11.12 10.00
N GLY A 417 -7.56 -10.87 8.79
CA GLY A 417 -6.16 -10.95 8.39
C GLY A 417 -5.99 -10.66 6.89
N ASP A 418 -4.76 -10.75 6.39
CA ASP A 418 -4.44 -10.52 4.97
C ASP A 418 -4.93 -11.69 4.10
N PHE A 419 -5.79 -11.39 3.13
CA PHE A 419 -6.27 -12.34 2.13
C PHE A 419 -6.36 -11.70 0.73
N TYR A 420 -5.72 -10.54 0.53
CA TYR A 420 -5.77 -9.74 -0.70
C TYR A 420 -7.21 -9.48 -1.19
N GLY A 421 -8.17 -9.39 -0.26
CA GLY A 421 -9.59 -9.20 -0.56
C GLY A 421 -10.28 -10.37 -1.26
N ARG A 422 -9.81 -11.60 -1.07
CA ARG A 422 -10.39 -12.87 -1.59
C ARG A 422 -11.91 -12.92 -1.59
N ARG A 423 -12.52 -13.33 -2.72
CA ARG A 423 -13.99 -13.34 -2.94
C ARG A 423 -14.69 -14.70 -3.02
N TRP A 424 -13.99 -15.80 -2.73
CA TRP A 424 -14.59 -17.13 -2.49
C TRP A 424 -14.37 -17.54 -1.02
N GLU A 425 -14.98 -18.65 -0.60
CA GLU A 425 -14.98 -19.12 0.80
C GLU A 425 -15.49 -18.06 1.80
N LEU A 426 -16.26 -17.09 1.31
CA LEU A 426 -16.95 -16.11 2.13
C LEU A 426 -18.13 -16.78 2.85
N GLU A 427 -18.20 -16.64 4.17
CA GLU A 427 -19.20 -17.22 5.08
C GLU A 427 -19.82 -16.14 6.00
N THR A 428 -21.12 -16.24 6.29
CA THR A 428 -21.87 -15.25 7.11
C THR A 428 -21.17 -14.94 8.44
N GLU A 429 -20.78 -15.98 9.18
CA GLU A 429 -20.22 -15.87 10.54
C GLU A 429 -18.83 -15.23 10.60
N LYS A 430 -18.10 -15.19 9.48
CA LYS A 430 -16.68 -14.80 9.44
C LYS A 430 -16.39 -13.56 8.61
N ASN A 431 -17.19 -13.28 7.58
CA ASN A 431 -16.87 -12.28 6.55
C ASN A 431 -17.87 -11.13 6.42
N PHE A 432 -18.98 -11.16 7.16
CA PHE A 432 -20.06 -10.17 7.08
C PHE A 432 -20.58 -9.78 8.46
N GLY A 433 -21.26 -8.63 8.51
CA GLY A 433 -22.07 -8.18 9.65
C GLY A 433 -21.39 -8.31 11.03
N VAL A 434 -22.20 -8.71 12.01
CA VAL A 434 -21.81 -8.90 13.42
C VAL A 434 -20.74 -10.00 13.58
N GLY A 435 -20.77 -11.03 12.73
CA GLY A 435 -19.83 -12.16 12.79
C GLY A 435 -18.39 -11.73 12.53
N LEU A 436 -18.16 -10.97 11.47
CA LEU A 436 -16.82 -10.41 11.18
C LEU A 436 -16.35 -9.43 12.27
N VAL A 437 -17.23 -8.56 12.80
CA VAL A 437 -16.84 -7.63 13.88
C VAL A 437 -16.36 -8.42 15.11
N LYS A 438 -17.13 -9.43 15.54
CA LYS A 438 -16.75 -10.30 16.67
C LYS A 438 -15.49 -11.12 16.38
N SER A 439 -15.27 -11.57 15.15
CA SER A 439 -14.07 -12.35 14.79
C SER A 439 -12.77 -11.51 14.73
N VAL A 440 -12.88 -10.18 14.61
CA VAL A 440 -11.77 -9.23 14.79
C VAL A 440 -11.58 -8.86 16.26
N ASP A 441 -12.67 -8.68 17.01
CA ASP A 441 -12.65 -8.28 18.42
C ASP A 441 -12.14 -9.39 19.35
N GLN A 442 -12.58 -10.62 19.13
CA GLN A 442 -12.30 -11.78 19.98
C GLN A 442 -11.16 -12.67 19.44
N GLY A 443 -10.90 -12.64 18.13
CA GLY A 443 -9.94 -13.52 17.45
C GLY A 443 -8.47 -13.15 17.58
N GLY A 444 -8.14 -12.16 18.43
CA GLY A 444 -6.84 -11.50 18.47
C GLY A 444 -6.68 -10.51 17.31
N TYR A 445 -6.64 -9.21 17.62
CA TYR A 445 -6.57 -8.17 16.60
C TYR A 445 -5.35 -8.35 15.68
N LYS A 446 -5.57 -8.31 14.37
CA LYS A 446 -4.49 -8.31 13.37
C LYS A 446 -4.42 -6.97 12.66
N THR A 447 -3.21 -6.43 12.57
CA THR A 447 -2.87 -5.20 11.82
C THR A 447 -3.15 -5.32 10.32
N THR A 448 -3.37 -6.54 9.82
CA THR A 448 -3.70 -6.86 8.43
C THR A 448 -5.16 -7.21 8.21
N ASN A 449 -6.08 -6.97 9.16
CA ASN A 449 -7.51 -7.18 8.91
C ASN A 449 -8.02 -6.29 7.75
N GLU A 450 -8.95 -6.84 6.98
CA GLU A 450 -9.47 -6.24 5.75
C GLU A 450 -10.98 -5.99 5.89
N PHE A 451 -11.42 -4.74 5.78
CA PHE A 451 -12.81 -4.34 5.49
C PHE A 451 -12.83 -3.69 4.10
N ILE A 452 -13.55 -4.33 3.17
CA ILE A 452 -13.37 -4.09 1.73
C ILE A 452 -14.66 -3.52 1.13
N PHE A 453 -14.68 -2.20 0.94
CA PHE A 453 -15.83 -1.47 0.39
C PHE A 453 -15.76 -1.41 -1.13
N SER A 454 -16.83 -1.82 -1.84
CA SER A 454 -16.78 -1.89 -3.31
C SER A 454 -16.67 -0.51 -3.98
N ALA A 455 -15.99 -0.47 -5.14
CA ALA A 455 -15.60 0.69 -5.96
C ALA A 455 -14.70 1.75 -5.30
N GLY A 456 -15.10 2.30 -4.15
CA GLY A 456 -14.40 3.38 -3.48
C GLY A 456 -15.03 3.83 -2.16
N ASN A 457 -14.34 4.72 -1.46
CA ASN A 457 -14.85 5.47 -0.30
C ASN A 457 -14.81 6.95 -0.63
N SER A 458 -15.93 7.65 -0.48
CA SER A 458 -16.02 9.07 -0.85
C SER A 458 -15.17 9.94 0.09
N ALA A 459 -14.63 11.06 -0.42
CA ALA A 459 -13.91 12.03 0.39
C ALA A 459 -14.77 12.57 1.56
N LYS A 460 -16.10 12.68 1.36
CA LYS A 460 -17.10 13.08 2.39
C LYS A 460 -17.18 12.13 3.59
N ASN A 461 -16.54 10.96 3.51
CA ASN A 461 -16.51 9.98 4.59
C ASN A 461 -15.27 10.14 5.48
N ILE A 462 -14.31 11.01 5.14
CA ILE A 462 -13.03 11.12 5.87
C ILE A 462 -13.17 12.15 6.99
N GLN A 463 -13.55 11.73 8.20
CA GLN A 463 -13.81 12.65 9.31
C GLN A 463 -12.56 13.45 9.72
N ARG A 464 -11.39 12.80 9.77
CA ARG A 464 -10.10 13.37 10.16
C ARG A 464 -8.93 12.67 9.48
N VAL A 465 -7.82 13.39 9.33
CA VAL A 465 -6.50 12.80 9.09
C VAL A 465 -5.76 12.69 10.41
N ILE A 466 -5.13 11.55 10.61
CA ILE A 466 -4.36 11.18 11.78
C ILE A 466 -2.89 11.13 11.37
N ALA A 467 -2.04 11.95 11.99
CA ALA A 467 -0.59 11.93 11.79
C ALA A 467 0.11 11.15 12.91
N THR A 468 1.20 10.44 12.59
CA THR A 468 1.98 9.66 13.57
C THR A 468 2.99 10.47 14.39
N THR A 469 3.44 11.61 13.87
CA THR A 469 4.45 12.50 14.49
C THR A 469 4.09 13.96 14.19
N GLU A 470 4.58 14.92 14.98
CA GLU A 470 4.27 16.34 14.73
C GLU A 470 4.89 16.86 13.43
N ASP A 471 6.07 16.35 13.04
CA ASP A 471 6.69 16.59 11.73
C ASP A 471 5.75 16.26 10.56
N ALA A 472 5.11 15.09 10.62
CA ALA A 472 4.11 14.68 9.63
C ALA A 472 2.85 15.56 9.68
N ARG A 473 2.39 15.92 10.89
CA ARG A 473 1.25 16.82 11.06
C ARG A 473 1.50 18.16 10.37
N GLN A 474 2.64 18.79 10.64
CA GLN A 474 2.98 20.10 10.07
C GLN A 474 3.16 20.04 8.55
N LYS A 475 3.91 19.05 8.02
CA LYS A 475 4.07 18.88 6.56
C LYS A 475 2.74 18.70 5.82
N LEU A 476 1.75 18.06 6.45
CA LEU A 476 0.42 17.96 5.89
C LEU A 476 -0.37 19.27 6.04
N LEU A 477 -0.32 19.94 7.20
CA LEU A 477 -0.97 21.25 7.40
C LEU A 477 -0.45 22.31 6.42
N GLU A 478 0.86 22.40 6.23
CA GLU A 478 1.51 23.27 5.23
C GLU A 478 0.99 22.99 3.81
N LEU A 479 0.94 21.72 3.42
CA LEU A 479 0.41 21.32 2.11
C LEU A 479 -1.06 21.71 1.95
N LEU A 480 -1.91 21.39 2.94
CA LEU A 480 -3.35 21.69 2.87
C LEU A 480 -3.63 23.21 2.85
N LYS A 481 -2.85 24.00 3.60
CA LYS A 481 -2.90 25.48 3.58
C LYS A 481 -2.46 26.03 2.22
N LYS A 482 -1.31 25.60 1.70
CA LYS A 482 -0.81 25.97 0.36
C LYS A 482 -1.82 25.66 -0.74
N GLU A 483 -2.47 24.51 -0.63
CA GLU A 483 -3.44 23.99 -1.61
C GLU A 483 -4.87 24.46 -1.37
N SER A 484 -5.07 25.42 -0.44
CA SER A 484 -6.36 26.02 -0.07
C SER A 484 -7.47 24.99 0.20
N TYR A 485 -7.13 23.86 0.80
CA TYR A 485 -8.08 22.80 1.12
C TYR A 485 -8.94 23.18 2.34
N VAL A 486 -10.26 22.99 2.22
CA VAL A 486 -11.23 23.20 3.30
C VAL A 486 -11.87 21.85 3.65
N PRO A 487 -11.85 21.40 4.92
CA PRO A 487 -12.54 20.19 5.34
C PRO A 487 -14.04 20.24 5.08
N HIS A 488 -14.57 19.23 4.38
CA HIS A 488 -16.00 19.12 4.01
C HIS A 488 -16.96 19.04 5.21
N ASN A 489 -16.44 18.78 6.42
CA ASN A 489 -17.19 18.71 7.67
C ASN A 489 -17.06 19.98 8.53
N GLY A 490 -16.49 21.07 7.99
CA GLY A 490 -16.44 22.38 8.65
C GLY A 490 -15.42 22.51 9.78
N LEU A 491 -14.58 21.51 10.01
CA LEU A 491 -13.46 21.59 10.96
C LEU A 491 -12.38 22.57 10.47
N SER A 492 -11.62 23.14 11.41
CA SER A 492 -10.33 23.77 11.09
C SER A 492 -9.34 22.73 10.53
N LEU A 493 -8.28 23.16 9.84
CA LEU A 493 -7.24 22.24 9.41
C LEU A 493 -6.54 21.59 10.61
N GLU A 494 -6.37 22.36 11.69
CA GLU A 494 -5.73 21.95 12.95
C GLU A 494 -6.54 20.89 13.73
N ASP A 495 -7.88 20.94 13.65
CA ASP A 495 -8.81 19.95 14.23
C ASP A 495 -9.09 18.76 13.30
N PHE A 496 -8.88 18.95 11.99
CA PHE A 496 -9.01 17.93 10.96
C PHE A 496 -7.75 17.05 10.88
N VAL A 497 -6.56 17.63 11.08
CA VAL A 497 -5.26 16.91 11.10
C VAL A 497 -4.74 16.81 12.53
N VAL A 498 -4.87 15.63 13.15
CA VAL A 498 -4.61 15.40 14.58
C VAL A 498 -3.45 14.44 14.86
N LEU A 499 -2.73 14.67 15.96
CA LEU A 499 -1.56 13.89 16.38
C LEU A 499 -1.92 12.65 17.23
N SER A 500 -1.11 11.60 17.11
CA SER A 500 -1.06 10.46 18.05
C SER A 500 -0.60 10.93 19.43
N PRO A 501 -1.49 11.07 20.43
CA PRO A 501 -2.38 9.95 20.81
C PRO A 501 -3.88 10.30 20.91
N LYS A 502 -4.36 11.43 20.36
CA LYS A 502 -5.73 11.95 20.60
C LYS A 502 -6.88 11.14 19.94
N PHE A 503 -6.68 9.89 19.52
CA PHE A 503 -7.59 9.17 18.63
C PHE A 503 -8.82 8.54 19.28
N LEU A 504 -8.75 8.17 20.56
CA LEU A 504 -9.76 7.32 21.21
C LEU A 504 -11.11 8.01 21.47
N VAL A 505 -11.19 9.33 21.27
CA VAL A 505 -12.34 10.16 21.62
C VAL A 505 -13.24 10.54 20.43
N PHE A 506 -13.04 9.92 19.26
CA PHE A 506 -13.74 10.31 18.02
C PHE A 506 -14.76 9.29 17.49
N GLY A 507 -14.74 8.04 17.95
CA GLY A 507 -15.64 6.97 17.51
C GLY A 507 -16.82 6.77 18.47
N PRO A 508 -17.99 6.32 17.98
CA PRO A 508 -19.20 6.20 18.80
C PRO A 508 -18.97 5.24 19.99
N SER A 509 -19.40 5.63 21.19
CA SER A 509 -19.34 4.75 22.37
C SER A 509 -20.34 3.58 22.21
N PRO A 510 -19.96 2.33 22.54
CA PRO A 510 -20.91 1.22 22.66
C PRO A 510 -21.62 1.21 24.03
N TYR A 511 -21.26 2.11 24.95
CA TYR A 511 -21.84 2.22 26.29
C TYR A 511 -22.57 3.55 26.46
N THR A 512 -23.79 3.49 27.00
CA THR A 512 -24.51 4.64 27.58
C THR A 512 -24.30 4.59 29.10
N VAL A 513 -24.13 5.75 29.74
CA VAL A 513 -23.80 5.84 31.18
C VAL A 513 -24.62 6.95 31.83
N ASP A 514 -25.72 6.56 32.47
CA ASP A 514 -26.59 7.47 33.20
C ASP A 514 -26.13 7.67 34.66
N ASP A 515 -25.46 6.67 35.25
CA ASP A 515 -24.76 6.73 36.53
C ASP A 515 -23.30 6.25 36.36
N PRO A 516 -22.31 7.15 36.35
CA PRO A 516 -20.89 6.80 36.23
C PRO A 516 -20.37 5.92 37.37
N LYS A 517 -20.87 6.07 38.60
CA LYS A 517 -20.37 5.36 39.79
C LYS A 517 -20.89 3.94 39.83
N ALA A 518 -22.18 3.73 39.52
CA ALA A 518 -22.75 2.39 39.34
C ALA A 518 -22.15 1.67 38.12
N PHE A 519 -21.91 2.39 37.02
CA PHE A 519 -21.23 1.81 35.84
C PHE A 519 -19.80 1.38 36.17
N GLY A 520 -19.01 2.24 36.84
CA GLY A 520 -17.65 1.93 37.26
C GLY A 520 -17.56 0.69 38.15
N ALA A 521 -18.48 0.57 39.13
CA ALA A 521 -18.57 -0.63 39.97
C ALA A 521 -18.93 -1.90 39.17
N GLN A 522 -19.94 -1.84 38.29
CA GLN A 522 -20.32 -2.97 37.44
C GLN A 522 -19.17 -3.37 36.48
N ALA A 523 -18.42 -2.39 35.98
CA ALA A 523 -17.28 -2.60 35.09
C ALA A 523 -16.12 -3.33 35.80
N VAL A 524 -15.89 -3.06 37.09
CA VAL A 524 -14.92 -3.82 37.91
C VAL A 524 -15.34 -5.28 38.10
N GLU A 525 -16.61 -5.55 38.43
CA GLU A 525 -17.07 -6.93 38.59
C GLU A 525 -17.05 -7.71 37.26
N LYS A 526 -17.37 -7.05 36.14
CA LYS A 526 -17.19 -7.64 34.80
C LYS A 526 -15.72 -7.92 34.49
N ALA A 527 -14.80 -7.03 34.85
CA ALA A 527 -13.37 -7.24 34.65
C ALA A 527 -12.83 -8.42 35.47
N LYS A 528 -13.28 -8.59 36.71
CA LYS A 528 -12.98 -9.78 37.54
C LYS A 528 -13.54 -11.07 36.94
N ALA A 529 -14.70 -11.01 36.28
CA ALA A 529 -15.29 -12.10 35.51
C ALA A 529 -14.65 -12.32 34.12
N GLY A 530 -13.62 -11.54 33.76
CA GLY A 530 -12.87 -11.66 32.50
C GLY A 530 -13.26 -10.67 31.40
N ASP A 531 -14.43 -10.01 31.48
CA ASP A 531 -14.81 -8.93 30.56
C ASP A 531 -14.17 -7.60 31.00
N THR A 532 -12.91 -7.42 30.62
CA THR A 532 -12.13 -6.20 30.89
C THR A 532 -12.63 -4.97 30.13
N THR A 533 -13.56 -5.15 29.19
CA THR A 533 -13.88 -4.17 28.14
C THR A 533 -14.55 -2.90 28.67
N PRO A 534 -15.60 -2.97 29.52
CA PRO A 534 -16.27 -1.78 30.05
C PRO A 534 -15.36 -0.98 30.99
N LEU A 535 -14.48 -1.66 31.74
CA LEU A 535 -13.55 -1.00 32.67
C LEU A 535 -12.44 -0.24 31.93
N ARG A 536 -11.84 -0.89 30.91
CA ARG A 536 -10.83 -0.23 30.06
C ARG A 536 -11.42 0.98 29.33
N TRP A 537 -12.68 0.92 28.92
CA TRP A 537 -13.41 2.05 28.38
C TRP A 537 -13.67 3.14 29.43
N PHE A 538 -14.22 2.80 30.59
CA PHE A 538 -14.53 3.81 31.63
C PHE A 538 -13.28 4.59 32.07
N LEU A 539 -12.15 3.90 32.21
CA LEU A 539 -10.86 4.49 32.59
C LEU A 539 -10.17 5.30 31.46
N THR A 540 -10.66 5.28 30.21
CA THR A 540 -10.04 6.01 29.09
C THR A 540 -10.99 7.00 28.44
N GLU A 541 -12.10 6.50 27.91
CA GLU A 541 -13.13 7.22 27.16
C GLU A 541 -14.35 7.61 28.00
N GLY A 542 -14.50 7.05 29.20
CA GLY A 542 -15.66 7.23 30.06
C GLY A 542 -15.96 8.70 30.45
N PRO A 543 -17.17 8.96 31.02
CA PRO A 543 -17.61 10.32 31.34
C PRO A 543 -16.55 11.10 32.11
N LYS A 544 -16.26 12.32 31.65
CA LYS A 544 -15.26 13.22 32.26
C LYS A 544 -15.75 13.89 33.55
N ASP A 545 -16.71 13.29 34.24
CA ASP A 545 -16.88 13.52 35.67
C ASP A 545 -15.62 12.99 36.36
N GLN A 546 -14.72 13.92 36.71
CA GLN A 546 -13.49 13.57 37.41
C GLN A 546 -13.78 12.96 38.78
N GLY A 547 -14.93 13.25 39.42
CA GLY A 547 -15.28 12.69 40.73
C GLY A 547 -15.38 11.17 40.71
N ALA A 548 -16.41 10.62 40.04
CA ALA A 548 -16.63 9.17 40.01
C ALA A 548 -15.46 8.38 39.40
N ARG A 549 -14.75 8.97 38.43
CA ARG A 549 -13.59 8.32 37.81
C ARG A 549 -12.31 8.41 38.66
N ALA A 550 -12.02 9.54 39.31
CA ALA A 550 -10.86 9.66 40.21
C ALA A 550 -11.01 8.82 41.48
N GLU A 551 -12.22 8.73 42.05
CA GLU A 551 -12.53 7.78 43.13
C GLU A 551 -12.16 6.34 42.72
N LEU A 552 -12.56 5.93 41.51
CA LEU A 552 -12.27 4.59 41.00
C LEU A 552 -10.78 4.39 40.69
N GLU A 553 -10.12 5.34 40.02
CA GLU A 553 -8.68 5.26 39.76
C GLU A 553 -7.88 5.15 41.07
N LYS A 554 -8.21 5.97 42.08
CA LYS A 554 -7.61 5.91 43.41
C LYS A 554 -7.86 4.56 44.09
N SER A 555 -9.10 4.07 44.10
CA SER A 555 -9.44 2.81 44.79
C SER A 555 -8.78 1.60 44.15
N LEU A 556 -8.65 1.57 42.82
CA LEU A 556 -7.99 0.48 42.10
C LEU A 556 -6.46 0.53 42.20
N LEU A 557 -5.84 1.73 42.28
CA LEU A 557 -4.40 1.84 42.55
C LEU A 557 -4.04 1.39 43.97
N LEU A 558 -4.91 1.68 44.96
CA LEU A 558 -4.74 1.28 46.37
C LEU A 558 -5.07 -0.20 46.65
N GLY A 559 -5.93 -0.83 45.84
CA GLY A 559 -6.34 -2.22 46.02
C GLY A 559 -5.23 -3.23 45.73
N ASP A 560 -5.38 -4.48 46.16
CA ASP A 560 -4.32 -5.48 46.02
C ASP A 560 -4.31 -6.19 44.65
N ASP A 561 -5.37 -6.03 43.84
CA ASP A 561 -5.48 -6.60 42.49
C ASP A 561 -4.57 -5.88 41.47
N THR A 562 -3.49 -6.55 41.11
CA THR A 562 -2.49 -6.06 40.14
C THR A 562 -3.01 -5.94 38.71
N ASN A 563 -4.03 -6.71 38.32
CA ASN A 563 -4.62 -6.62 36.98
C ASN A 563 -5.49 -5.35 36.88
N LEU A 564 -6.31 -5.10 37.90
CA LEU A 564 -7.16 -3.90 37.96
C LEU A 564 -6.31 -2.61 38.06
N ARG A 565 -5.26 -2.60 38.90
CA ARG A 565 -4.24 -1.54 38.90
C ARG A 565 -3.59 -1.39 37.51
N GLY A 566 -3.28 -2.50 36.85
CA GLY A 566 -2.74 -2.52 35.48
C GLY A 566 -3.60 -1.78 34.46
N PHE A 567 -4.94 -1.83 34.58
CA PHE A 567 -5.83 -1.06 33.70
C PHE A 567 -5.79 0.44 33.97
N VAL A 568 -5.73 0.89 35.24
CA VAL A 568 -5.55 2.32 35.57
C VAL A 568 -4.22 2.84 35.03
N LEU A 569 -3.12 2.10 35.26
CA LEU A 569 -1.80 2.49 34.79
C LEU A 569 -1.75 2.58 33.26
N LYS A 570 -2.29 1.58 32.55
CA LYS A 570 -2.34 1.61 31.08
C LYS A 570 -3.24 2.75 30.56
N ALA A 571 -4.33 3.05 31.26
CA ALA A 571 -5.19 4.18 30.93
C ALA A 571 -4.48 5.52 31.14
N ALA A 572 -3.71 5.68 32.22
CA ALA A 572 -2.89 6.88 32.44
C ALA A 572 -1.83 7.06 31.34
N THR A 573 -1.18 5.97 30.90
CA THR A 573 -0.27 6.00 29.72
C THR A 573 -0.99 6.51 28.47
N VAL A 574 -2.18 5.98 28.22
CA VAL A 574 -3.00 6.24 27.02
C VAL A 574 -3.53 7.68 26.99
N ASN A 575 -4.06 8.17 28.11
CA ASN A 575 -4.58 9.52 28.24
C ASN A 575 -3.44 10.56 28.30
N GLY A 576 -2.27 10.14 28.79
CA GLY A 576 -1.20 11.03 29.25
C GLY A 576 -1.50 11.68 30.60
N THR A 577 -2.55 11.28 31.33
CA THR A 577 -2.90 11.82 32.65
C THR A 577 -3.82 10.88 33.42
N PHE A 578 -3.88 11.06 34.75
CA PHE A 578 -4.90 10.49 35.61
C PHE A 578 -6.17 11.36 35.60
N ALA A 579 -7.31 10.82 36.04
CA ALA A 579 -8.52 11.62 36.27
C ALA A 579 -8.48 12.41 37.59
N MET A 580 -7.67 11.93 38.55
CA MET A 580 -7.39 12.60 39.83
C MET A 580 -6.76 13.98 39.61
N ASP A 581 -7.20 14.96 40.40
CA ASP A 581 -6.50 16.25 40.54
C ASP A 581 -5.27 16.13 41.46
N GLY A 582 -4.48 17.20 41.54
CA GLY A 582 -3.25 17.23 42.33
C GLY A 582 -3.47 16.90 43.81
N ALA A 583 -4.57 17.38 44.42
CA ALA A 583 -4.89 17.12 45.82
C ALA A 583 -5.31 15.66 46.08
N THR A 584 -6.13 15.08 45.18
CA THR A 584 -6.52 13.67 45.24
C THR A 584 -5.30 12.76 45.03
N PHE A 585 -4.39 13.16 44.13
CA PHE A 585 -3.13 12.44 43.89
C PHE A 585 -2.15 12.57 45.07
N ASP A 586 -1.98 13.76 45.67
CA ASP A 586 -1.18 13.95 46.90
C ASP A 586 -1.70 13.08 48.06
N THR A 587 -3.02 12.91 48.14
CA THR A 587 -3.67 12.03 49.12
C THR A 587 -3.36 10.55 48.82
N LEU A 588 -3.51 10.11 47.57
CA LEU A 588 -3.10 8.77 47.12
C LEU A 588 -1.61 8.49 47.40
N ALA A 589 -0.73 9.44 47.08
CA ALA A 589 0.70 9.33 47.28
C ALA A 589 1.06 9.16 48.77
N THR A 590 0.38 9.90 49.65
CA THR A 590 0.56 9.81 51.10
C THR A 590 0.05 8.47 51.66
N GLU A 591 -1.11 7.97 51.17
CA GLU A 591 -1.62 6.64 51.53
C GLU A 591 -0.71 5.51 51.05
N LEU A 592 -0.12 5.63 49.85
CA LEU A 592 0.87 4.67 49.34
C LEU A 592 2.18 4.70 50.15
N GLU A 593 2.70 5.87 50.51
CA GLU A 593 3.87 5.98 51.39
C GLU A 593 3.60 5.35 52.77
N GLY A 594 2.38 5.50 53.30
CA GLY A 594 1.92 4.85 54.53
C GLY A 594 1.80 3.32 54.46
N LYS A 595 1.67 2.72 53.26
CA LYS A 595 1.56 1.26 53.07
C LYS A 595 2.89 0.49 53.15
N GLY A 596 4.04 1.16 53.36
CA GLY A 596 5.34 0.49 53.47
C GLY A 596 5.78 -0.16 52.16
N ASP A 597 6.35 -1.37 52.19
CA ASP A 597 6.94 -2.01 51.00
C ASP A 597 5.95 -2.31 49.85
N PRO A 598 4.72 -2.79 50.09
CA PRO A 598 3.66 -2.83 49.07
C PRO A 598 3.41 -1.44 48.45
N GLY A 599 3.42 -0.39 49.28
CA GLY A 599 3.31 0.99 48.84
C GLY A 599 4.45 1.44 47.93
N LYS A 600 5.70 1.09 48.26
CA LYS A 600 6.89 1.35 47.42
C LYS A 600 6.80 0.63 46.07
N ALA A 601 6.28 -0.60 46.04
CA ALA A 601 6.07 -1.33 44.81
C ALA A 601 5.06 -0.63 43.90
N ILE A 602 3.91 -0.19 44.45
CA ILE A 602 2.88 0.55 43.71
C ILE A 602 3.40 1.92 43.25
N LYS A 603 4.12 2.67 44.10
CA LYS A 603 4.84 3.90 43.69
C LYS A 603 5.74 3.61 42.48
N SER A 604 6.50 2.51 42.50
CA SER A 604 7.38 2.08 41.39
C SER A 604 6.65 1.58 40.13
N GLU A 605 5.34 1.32 40.20
CA GLU A 605 4.47 1.08 39.03
C GLU A 605 3.89 2.39 38.48
N VAL A 606 3.40 3.26 39.37
CA VAL A 606 2.88 4.59 39.04
C VAL A 606 3.97 5.47 38.40
N MET A 607 5.20 5.43 38.91
CA MET A 607 6.36 6.17 38.38
C MET A 607 6.76 5.81 36.93
N ARG A 608 6.24 4.72 36.36
CA ARG A 608 6.44 4.39 34.93
C ARG A 608 5.55 5.21 34.00
N ASN A 609 4.54 5.91 34.55
CA ASN A 609 3.65 6.82 33.82
C ASN A 609 4.13 8.27 33.97
N GLY A 610 5.42 8.52 33.70
CA GLY A 610 6.05 9.83 33.94
C GLY A 610 5.26 11.01 33.36
N GLU A 611 4.74 10.89 32.13
CA GLU A 611 3.95 11.97 31.51
C GLU A 611 2.71 12.34 32.35
N ALA A 612 1.98 11.35 32.86
CA ALA A 612 0.80 11.58 33.70
C ALA A 612 1.16 12.23 35.05
N LEU A 613 2.39 12.04 35.54
CA LEU A 613 2.88 12.68 36.75
C LEU A 613 3.28 14.15 36.52
N PHE A 614 3.98 14.45 35.42
CA PHE A 614 4.27 15.84 35.02
C PHE A 614 3.00 16.68 34.84
N ARG A 615 1.88 16.05 34.49
CA ARG A 615 0.56 16.68 34.23
C ARG A 615 -0.42 16.64 35.41
N SER A 616 -0.02 16.07 36.55
CA SER A 616 -0.91 15.82 37.71
C SER A 616 -1.20 17.05 38.56
N GLY A 617 -0.35 18.08 38.52
CA GLY A 617 -0.40 19.22 39.43
C GLY A 617 -0.05 18.90 40.90
N SER A 618 0.37 17.67 41.22
CA SER A 618 0.67 17.20 42.58
C SER A 618 2.11 17.50 43.03
N GLU A 619 2.28 18.05 44.24
CA GLU A 619 3.60 18.29 44.83
C GLU A 619 4.32 16.96 45.15
N LYS A 620 3.58 15.91 45.57
CA LYS A 620 4.13 14.56 45.76
C LYS A 620 4.61 13.95 44.45
N ALA A 621 3.84 14.08 43.37
CA ALA A 621 4.23 13.58 42.05
C ALA A 621 5.48 14.30 41.54
N HIS A 622 5.58 15.63 41.70
CA HIS A 622 6.79 16.39 41.39
C HIS A 622 7.98 15.93 42.24
N GLY A 623 7.80 15.79 43.56
CA GLY A 623 8.81 15.27 44.47
C GLY A 623 9.32 13.89 44.05
N TRP A 624 8.43 12.96 43.70
CA TRP A 624 8.80 11.62 43.23
C TRP A 624 9.55 11.66 41.88
N LEU A 625 9.21 12.58 40.97
CA LEU A 625 9.96 12.78 39.72
C LEU A 625 11.37 13.33 39.99
N VAL A 626 11.54 14.23 40.96
CA VAL A 626 12.85 14.74 41.39
C VAL A 626 13.68 13.66 42.10
N GLU A 627 13.10 12.89 43.02
CA GLU A 627 13.74 11.76 43.71
C GLU A 627 14.29 10.71 42.74
N SER A 628 13.52 10.40 41.70
CA SER A 628 13.81 9.34 40.74
C SER A 628 14.58 9.81 39.49
N LYS A 629 14.98 11.09 39.46
CA LYS A 629 15.59 11.76 38.31
C LYS A 629 16.66 10.88 37.65
N PRO A 630 16.37 10.31 36.46
CA PRO A 630 17.25 9.32 35.86
C PRO A 630 18.57 9.97 35.47
N GLN A 631 19.69 9.30 35.76
CA GLN A 631 21.00 9.73 35.30
C GLN A 631 20.97 9.94 33.77
N PRO A 632 21.59 11.01 33.24
CA PRO A 632 21.53 11.34 31.81
C PRO A 632 22.18 10.23 30.99
N SER A 633 21.32 9.37 30.44
CA SER A 633 21.74 8.15 29.73
C SER A 633 22.25 8.50 28.34
N THR A 634 23.49 8.12 28.04
CA THR A 634 24.08 8.20 26.70
C THR A 634 23.51 7.17 25.72
N SER A 635 22.64 6.25 26.18
CA SER A 635 21.92 5.31 25.33
C SER A 635 20.73 5.99 24.65
N SER A 636 20.74 6.00 23.31
CA SER A 636 19.63 6.48 22.48
C SER A 636 18.30 5.78 22.78
N TYR A 637 18.33 4.53 23.24
CA TYR A 637 17.17 3.67 23.47
C TYR A 637 16.41 3.91 24.78
N SER A 638 17.03 4.52 25.80
CA SER A 638 16.38 4.81 27.08
C SER A 638 15.86 6.24 27.13
N THR A 639 14.54 6.42 27.09
CA THR A 639 13.89 7.71 27.34
C THR A 639 13.80 7.99 28.85
N PRO A 640 14.08 9.21 29.33
CA PRO A 640 13.86 9.58 30.73
C PRO A 640 12.39 9.39 31.14
N TYR A 641 12.18 8.82 32.33
CA TYR A 641 10.86 8.42 32.86
C TYR A 641 9.99 7.58 31.89
N SER A 642 10.61 6.91 30.91
CA SER A 642 9.94 6.19 29.81
C SER A 642 9.07 7.05 28.88
N ILE A 643 9.21 8.37 28.91
CA ILE A 643 8.39 9.33 28.12
C ILE A 643 8.97 9.49 26.69
N PRO A 644 8.20 9.23 25.61
CA PRO A 644 8.65 9.44 24.24
C PRO A 644 8.98 10.90 23.90
N ASP A 645 9.86 11.12 22.93
CA ASP A 645 10.29 12.45 22.49
C ASP A 645 9.11 13.37 22.05
N ASP A 646 8.09 12.85 21.33
CA ASP A 646 6.85 13.58 21.02
C ASP A 646 6.04 13.95 22.29
N SER A 647 5.95 13.03 23.27
CA SER A 647 5.28 13.30 24.56
C SER A 647 5.97 14.41 25.36
N TRP A 648 7.30 14.49 25.30
CA TRP A 648 8.03 15.59 25.96
C TRP A 648 7.68 16.96 25.39
N VAL A 649 7.57 17.10 24.06
CA VAL A 649 7.09 18.35 23.43
C VAL A 649 5.68 18.68 23.91
N ARG A 650 4.80 17.67 24.03
CA ARG A 650 3.44 17.84 24.54
C ARG A 650 3.42 18.32 26.00
N ILE A 651 4.24 17.75 26.87
CA ILE A 651 4.39 18.18 28.28
C ILE A 651 4.88 19.62 28.37
N LEU A 652 5.93 19.97 27.59
CA LEU A 652 6.51 21.31 27.57
C LEU A 652 5.51 22.35 27.04
N SER A 653 4.70 21.99 26.03
CA SER A 653 3.65 22.87 25.48
C SER A 653 2.53 23.11 26.49
N ASP A 654 2.02 22.05 27.12
CA ASP A 654 0.86 22.14 28.01
C ASP A 654 1.20 22.78 29.38
N LEU A 655 2.47 22.75 29.80
CA LEU A 655 2.95 23.40 31.03
C LEU A 655 3.60 24.79 30.78
N PHE A 656 3.70 25.26 29.54
CA PHE A 656 4.30 26.57 29.25
C PHE A 656 3.42 27.72 29.79
N GLY A 657 4.06 28.71 30.44
CA GLY A 657 3.36 29.83 31.08
C GLY A 657 2.63 29.49 32.39
N SER A 658 2.70 28.25 32.87
CA SER A 658 2.11 27.80 34.14
C SER A 658 2.80 28.40 35.38
N SER A 659 2.21 28.18 36.55
CA SER A 659 2.70 28.69 37.85
C SER A 659 2.69 27.60 38.93
N GLY A 660 3.26 27.89 40.11
CA GLY A 660 3.25 26.94 41.24
C GLY A 660 3.91 25.60 40.90
N VAL A 661 3.22 24.49 41.20
CA VAL A 661 3.72 23.11 40.99
C VAL A 661 3.97 22.81 39.51
N GLU A 662 3.06 23.23 38.64
CA GLU A 662 3.15 23.05 37.19
C GLU A 662 4.40 23.72 36.62
N ARG A 663 4.78 24.88 37.17
CA ARG A 663 6.03 25.55 36.79
C ARG A 663 7.26 24.74 37.19
N LYS A 664 7.30 24.16 38.40
CA LYS A 664 8.40 23.26 38.81
C LYS A 664 8.48 22.03 37.90
N ALA A 665 7.33 21.52 37.44
CA ALA A 665 7.24 20.41 36.51
C ALA A 665 7.73 20.80 35.10
N PHE A 666 7.39 22.00 34.62
CA PHE A 666 7.93 22.58 33.39
C PHE A 666 9.46 22.70 33.44
N ASP A 667 10.01 23.31 34.49
CA ASP A 667 11.45 23.53 34.61
C ASP A 667 12.24 22.20 34.68
N LEU A 668 11.70 21.19 35.38
CA LEU A 668 12.26 19.82 35.38
C LEU A 668 12.14 19.15 34.00
N ALA A 669 11.04 19.35 33.27
CA ALA A 669 10.87 18.81 31.93
C ALA A 669 11.85 19.44 30.93
N VAL A 670 12.11 20.75 31.03
CA VAL A 670 13.15 21.45 30.23
C VAL A 670 14.52 20.87 30.55
N GLU A 671 14.87 20.74 31.83
CA GLU A 671 16.18 20.22 32.25
C GLU A 671 16.45 18.80 31.72
N VAL A 672 15.47 17.91 31.85
CA VAL A 672 15.64 16.47 31.52
C VAL A 672 15.46 16.18 30.03
N ALA A 673 14.50 16.84 29.35
CA ALA A 673 14.16 16.51 27.97
C ALA A 673 14.97 17.29 26.93
N ALA A 674 15.25 18.58 27.16
CA ALA A 674 15.84 19.44 26.14
C ALA A 674 17.18 18.91 25.59
N PRO A 675 18.15 18.39 26.39
CA PRO A 675 19.40 17.84 25.85
C PRO A 675 19.17 16.74 24.81
N ARG A 676 18.25 15.81 25.08
CA ARG A 676 17.88 14.69 24.19
C ARG A 676 17.13 15.19 22.96
N LEU A 677 16.13 16.06 23.15
CA LEU A 677 15.33 16.60 22.04
C LEU A 677 16.18 17.46 21.08
N LEU A 678 17.20 18.17 21.59
CA LEU A 678 18.18 18.91 20.80
C LEU A 678 19.12 17.95 20.05
N GLN A 679 19.67 16.94 20.72
CA GLN A 679 20.55 15.92 20.10
C GLN A 679 19.83 15.16 18.98
N ASN A 680 18.56 14.80 19.18
CA ASN A 680 17.71 14.13 18.19
C ASN A 680 17.10 15.11 17.15
N ARG A 681 17.33 16.42 17.29
CA ARG A 681 16.72 17.51 16.51
C ARG A 681 15.21 17.36 16.33
N HIS A 682 14.51 17.06 17.42
CA HIS A 682 13.09 16.73 17.40
C HIS A 682 12.26 17.90 16.84
N ALA A 683 11.62 17.72 15.68
CA ALA A 683 11.01 18.80 14.90
C ALA A 683 9.97 19.60 15.70
N GLY A 684 9.10 18.91 16.45
CA GLY A 684 8.11 19.57 17.32
C GLY A 684 8.74 20.39 18.45
N PHE A 685 9.94 20.02 18.92
CA PHE A 685 10.65 20.83 19.93
C PHE A 685 11.31 22.06 19.30
N LEU A 686 11.85 21.94 18.08
CA LEU A 686 12.41 23.08 17.35
C LEU A 686 11.32 24.10 16.97
N ALA A 687 10.10 23.63 16.65
CA ALA A 687 8.93 24.50 16.48
C ALA A 687 8.55 25.19 17.80
N PHE A 688 8.38 24.43 18.89
CA PHE A 688 8.12 24.98 20.23
C PHE A 688 9.16 26.04 20.64
N LEU A 689 10.46 25.81 20.42
CA LEU A 689 11.51 26.79 20.71
C LEU A 689 11.50 28.04 19.81
N THR A 690 10.85 27.97 18.64
CA THR A 690 10.70 29.11 17.73
C THR A 690 9.58 30.04 18.19
N ASP A 691 8.46 29.47 18.63
CA ASP A 691 7.30 30.21 19.17
C ASP A 691 7.49 30.62 20.64
N HIS A 692 8.24 29.83 21.41
CA HIS A 692 8.46 29.95 22.85
C HIS A 692 9.96 29.84 23.20
N PRO A 693 10.78 30.86 22.86
CA PRO A 693 12.22 30.85 23.11
C PRO A 693 12.51 30.82 24.62
N LEU A 694 13.11 29.72 25.08
CA LEU A 694 13.34 29.47 26.51
C LEU A 694 14.51 30.26 27.11
N LEU A 695 15.38 30.84 26.28
CA LEU A 695 16.56 31.57 26.72
C LEU A 695 16.71 32.87 25.92
N THR A 696 16.49 34.02 26.54
CA THR A 696 16.59 35.34 25.89
C THR A 696 17.58 36.24 26.64
N PRO A 697 18.87 36.27 26.25
CA PRO A 697 19.89 37.10 26.89
C PRO A 697 19.62 38.58 26.67
N ALA A 698 19.79 39.41 27.72
CA ALA A 698 19.62 40.86 27.63
C ALA A 698 20.73 41.54 26.80
N ASP A 699 21.96 41.02 26.88
CA ASP A 699 23.06 41.31 25.95
C ASP A 699 23.53 39.99 25.32
N PRO A 700 23.09 39.66 24.09
CA PRO A 700 23.52 38.46 23.40
C PRO A 700 25.02 38.40 23.10
N LYS A 701 25.74 39.52 22.99
CA LYS A 701 27.18 39.52 22.70
C LYS A 701 27.98 39.15 23.95
N ALA A 702 27.75 39.86 25.06
CA ALA A 702 28.41 39.57 26.32
C ALA A 702 28.11 38.13 26.79
N TRP A 703 26.86 37.68 26.62
CA TRP A 703 26.46 36.31 26.94
C TRP A 703 27.14 35.27 26.04
N LEU A 704 27.28 35.51 24.72
CA LEU A 704 28.03 34.61 23.83
C LEU A 704 29.51 34.51 24.22
N GLU A 705 30.14 35.62 24.64
CA GLU A 705 31.53 35.63 25.11
C GLU A 705 31.71 34.79 26.40
N GLU A 706 30.77 34.88 27.35
CA GLU A 706 30.72 34.02 28.54
C GLU A 706 30.49 32.55 28.18
N GLN A 707 29.49 32.25 27.34
CA GLN A 707 29.13 30.87 27.01
C GLN A 707 30.18 30.16 26.15
N MET A 708 31.00 30.88 25.37
CA MET A 708 32.14 30.25 24.69
C MET A 708 33.19 29.72 25.68
N ALA A 709 33.32 30.31 26.88
CA ALA A 709 34.16 29.74 27.94
C ALA A 709 33.51 28.50 28.57
N GLU A 710 32.21 28.51 28.81
CA GLU A 710 31.46 27.35 29.35
C GLU A 710 31.42 26.17 28.37
N VAL A 711 31.24 26.42 27.06
CA VAL A 711 31.38 25.41 25.98
C VAL A 711 32.77 24.80 25.99
N LYS A 712 33.83 25.62 26.10
CA LYS A 712 35.21 25.14 26.21
C LYS A 712 35.45 24.30 27.48
N ALA A 713 34.72 24.59 28.56
CA ALA A 713 34.68 23.77 29.78
C ALA A 713 33.76 22.52 29.68
N GLY A 714 33.14 22.26 28.53
CA GLY A 714 32.29 21.09 28.26
C GLY A 714 30.80 21.28 28.56
N LYS A 715 30.38 22.46 29.02
CA LYS A 715 29.00 22.77 29.40
C LYS A 715 28.23 23.35 28.20
N THR A 716 27.79 22.49 27.29
CA THR A 716 27.20 22.93 26.01
C THR A 716 25.71 23.29 26.07
N GLN A 717 24.96 22.85 27.09
CA GLN A 717 23.49 22.84 27.10
C GLN A 717 22.81 24.19 26.78
N GLN A 718 23.27 25.31 27.36
CA GLN A 718 22.66 26.62 27.10
C GLN A 718 22.94 27.10 25.67
N MET A 719 24.14 26.89 25.15
CA MET A 719 24.50 27.23 23.77
C MET A 719 23.77 26.31 22.77
N SER A 720 23.58 25.02 23.07
CA SER A 720 22.74 24.10 22.27
C SER A 720 21.30 24.61 22.14
N LEU A 721 20.72 25.08 23.25
CA LEU A 721 19.38 25.66 23.29
C LEU A 721 19.31 26.95 22.46
N TYR A 722 20.28 27.86 22.64
CA TYR A 722 20.37 29.12 21.91
C TYR A 722 20.53 28.94 20.39
N LEU A 723 21.40 28.01 19.95
CA LEU A 723 21.54 27.63 18.53
C LEU A 723 20.22 27.13 17.94
N ALA A 724 19.46 26.35 18.70
CA ALA A 724 18.20 25.78 18.23
C ALA A 724 17.10 26.84 18.01
N GLN A 725 16.93 27.78 18.94
CA GLN A 725 15.99 28.91 18.78
C GLN A 725 16.49 30.01 17.83
N THR A 726 17.81 30.10 17.56
CA THR A 726 18.35 31.08 16.60
C THR A 726 17.83 30.80 15.19
N LYS A 727 17.46 31.85 14.45
CA LYS A 727 16.93 31.73 13.09
C LYS A 727 17.98 31.20 12.11
N ALA A 728 17.56 30.51 11.05
CA ALA A 728 18.47 29.77 10.17
C ALA A 728 19.52 30.67 9.47
N ASP A 729 19.12 31.88 9.08
CA ASP A 729 19.95 32.96 8.53
C ASP A 729 20.97 33.50 9.54
N GLN A 730 20.66 33.43 10.84
CA GLN A 730 21.50 33.93 11.93
C GLN A 730 22.43 32.86 12.53
N ARG A 731 22.25 31.58 12.18
CA ARG A 731 23.09 30.47 12.69
C ARG A 731 24.49 30.43 12.08
N GLY A 732 24.68 30.89 10.84
CA GLY A 732 25.98 30.86 10.14
C GLY A 732 27.12 31.47 10.98
N PRO A 733 27.01 32.74 11.43
CA PRO A 733 28.00 33.38 12.30
C PRO A 733 28.23 32.67 13.65
N LEU A 734 27.23 32.00 14.23
CA LEU A 734 27.40 31.24 15.46
C LEU A 734 28.20 29.96 15.23
N HIS A 735 27.92 29.23 14.15
CA HIS A 735 28.74 28.07 13.77
C HIS A 735 30.16 28.48 13.36
N GLU A 736 30.33 29.66 12.75
CA GLU A 736 31.64 30.23 12.44
C GLU A 736 32.42 30.52 13.73
N LEU A 737 31.80 31.14 14.73
CA LEU A 737 32.39 31.39 16.07
C LEU A 737 32.80 30.09 16.77
N LEU A 738 31.91 29.09 16.76
CA LEU A 738 32.15 27.75 17.33
C LEU A 738 33.22 26.93 16.58
N LEU A 739 33.46 27.23 15.30
CA LEU A 739 34.55 26.64 14.52
C LEU A 739 35.88 27.36 14.74
N ARG A 740 35.86 28.70 14.88
CA ARG A 740 37.04 29.52 15.12
C ARG A 740 37.68 29.30 16.50
N SER A 741 36.96 28.74 17.48
CA SER A 741 37.56 28.30 18.74
C SER A 741 38.52 27.11 18.57
N ASN A 742 38.34 26.31 17.51
CA ASN A 742 39.15 25.13 17.15
C ASN A 742 39.34 24.13 18.32
N ASP A 743 38.32 24.00 19.18
CA ASP A 743 38.25 23.01 20.26
C ASP A 743 37.17 21.95 19.99
N ASN A 744 37.30 20.78 20.60
CA ASN A 744 36.42 19.64 20.34
C ASN A 744 34.96 19.91 20.76
N ASN A 745 34.71 20.70 21.80
CA ASN A 745 33.36 20.95 22.29
C ASN A 745 32.65 21.95 21.38
N GLY A 746 33.34 23.02 20.93
CA GLY A 746 32.84 23.94 19.91
C GLY A 746 32.51 23.24 18.59
N MET A 747 33.41 22.35 18.11
CA MET A 747 33.17 21.54 16.92
C MET A 747 31.98 20.58 17.07
N GLU A 748 31.92 19.77 18.13
CA GLU A 748 30.80 18.83 18.30
C GLU A 748 29.48 19.56 18.49
N LEU A 749 29.47 20.72 19.16
CA LEU A 749 28.28 21.54 19.31
C LEU A 749 27.78 22.08 17.96
N ALA A 750 28.67 22.66 17.14
CA ALA A 750 28.32 23.12 15.81
C ALA A 750 27.74 21.98 14.94
N TRP A 751 28.31 20.77 14.99
CA TRP A 751 27.81 19.63 14.20
C TRP A 751 26.54 18.98 14.75
N THR A 752 26.40 18.84 16.07
CA THR A 752 25.18 18.29 16.68
C THR A 752 23.99 19.23 16.49
N SER A 753 24.21 20.55 16.48
CA SER A 753 23.16 21.54 16.23
C SER A 753 22.56 21.51 14.82
N ILE A 754 23.27 20.95 13.83
CA ILE A 754 22.73 20.71 12.47
C ILE A 754 22.14 19.30 12.30
N GLY A 755 22.67 18.30 13.02
CA GLY A 755 22.23 16.91 12.97
C GLY A 755 22.72 16.19 11.72
N GLN A 756 21.95 15.23 11.19
CA GLN A 756 22.34 14.47 9.99
C GLN A 756 22.25 15.27 8.67
N HIS A 757 21.70 16.49 8.70
CA HIS A 757 21.61 17.38 7.53
C HIS A 757 22.80 18.33 7.49
N ARG A 758 23.47 18.41 6.33
CA ARG A 758 24.92 18.69 6.24
C ARG A 758 25.36 20.16 6.36
N SER A 759 24.45 21.12 6.45
CA SER A 759 24.80 22.55 6.36
C SER A 759 24.71 23.30 7.70
N LEU A 760 25.88 23.74 8.20
CA LEU A 760 26.09 24.82 9.18
C LEU A 760 25.52 26.21 8.80
N GLY A 761 24.54 26.29 7.90
CA GLY A 761 23.98 27.58 7.44
C GLY A 761 25.00 28.52 6.77
N LEU A 762 26.15 28.00 6.32
CA LEU A 762 27.12 28.74 5.51
C LEU A 762 26.76 28.57 4.03
N ASP A 763 26.84 29.64 3.25
CA ASP A 763 26.84 29.51 1.79
C ASP A 763 28.25 29.13 1.28
N GLY A 764 28.39 28.96 -0.03
CA GLY A 764 29.68 28.63 -0.65
C GLY A 764 30.79 29.64 -0.32
N PRO A 765 30.60 30.95 -0.57
CA PRO A 765 31.56 31.99 -0.20
C PRO A 765 31.96 32.00 1.28
N ALA A 766 30.99 31.89 2.21
CA ALA A 766 31.27 31.86 3.64
C ALA A 766 32.01 30.57 4.06
N ALA A 767 31.63 29.41 3.51
CA ALA A 767 32.34 28.15 3.73
C ALA A 767 33.78 28.21 3.20
N LYS A 768 34.03 28.86 2.05
CA LYS A 768 35.37 29.12 1.52
C LYS A 768 36.18 30.03 2.46
N ALA A 769 35.64 31.19 2.84
CA ALA A 769 36.33 32.15 3.70
C ALA A 769 36.67 31.55 5.08
N LEU A 770 35.81 30.70 5.63
CA LEU A 770 36.10 29.96 6.87
C LEU A 770 37.16 28.86 6.65
N LEU A 771 37.12 28.14 5.53
CA LEU A 771 38.12 27.12 5.18
C LEU A 771 39.54 27.71 5.00
N GLU A 772 39.63 28.95 4.52
CA GLU A 772 40.86 29.72 4.37
C GLU A 772 41.36 30.29 5.72
N ALA A 773 40.45 30.56 6.66
CA ALA A 773 40.80 31.11 7.97
C ALA A 773 41.06 30.05 9.08
N LEU A 774 40.74 28.77 8.83
CA LEU A 774 41.02 27.67 9.75
C LEU A 774 42.45 27.11 9.57
N PRO A 775 43.12 26.63 10.64
CA PRO A 775 44.46 26.05 10.54
C PRO A 775 44.54 24.89 9.54
N ALA A 776 45.61 24.83 8.74
CA ALA A 776 45.76 23.90 7.62
C ALA A 776 45.52 22.43 7.99
N ASP A 777 46.05 22.00 9.14
CA ASP A 777 45.93 20.65 9.69
C ASP A 777 44.92 20.55 10.85
N GLY A 778 44.12 21.59 11.06
CA GLY A 778 43.15 21.67 12.16
C GLY A 778 41.98 20.69 11.96
N PRO A 779 41.49 20.01 13.02
CA PRO A 779 40.39 19.06 12.90
C PRO A 779 39.10 19.76 12.42
N ALA A 780 38.90 21.02 12.79
CA ALA A 780 37.85 21.91 12.30
C ALA A 780 37.84 22.01 10.77
N ARG A 781 39.01 22.21 10.15
CA ARG A 781 39.19 22.35 8.70
C ARG A 781 38.87 21.03 7.99
N THR A 782 39.42 19.92 8.48
CA THR A 782 39.17 18.58 7.95
C THR A 782 37.69 18.20 8.05
N ARG A 783 37.03 18.49 9.18
CA ARG A 783 35.60 18.22 9.40
C ARG A 783 34.72 19.10 8.51
N LEU A 784 35.09 20.37 8.30
CA LEU A 784 34.41 21.28 7.38
C LEU A 784 34.47 20.74 5.94
N ILE A 785 35.66 20.42 5.41
CA ILE A 785 35.82 19.85 4.06
C ILE A 785 34.93 18.59 3.90
N ASN A 786 35.04 17.66 4.85
CA ASN A 786 34.29 16.40 4.83
C ASN A 786 32.76 16.58 4.84
N SER A 787 32.26 17.70 5.36
CA SER A 787 30.82 17.97 5.50
C SER A 787 30.28 18.83 4.35
N TYR A 788 31.10 19.76 3.84
CA TYR A 788 30.75 20.78 2.85
C TYR A 788 31.22 20.48 1.42
N ALA A 789 31.76 19.28 1.15
CA ALA A 789 32.31 18.91 -0.15
C ALA A 789 31.41 19.30 -1.33
N ASP A 790 30.10 19.04 -1.30
CA ASP A 790 29.22 19.39 -2.42
C ASP A 790 29.05 20.90 -2.61
N ILE A 791 28.96 21.67 -1.51
CA ILE A 791 28.84 23.13 -1.51
C ILE A 791 30.14 23.78 -2.01
N LEU A 792 31.30 23.28 -1.60
CA LEU A 792 32.61 23.75 -2.05
C LEU A 792 32.87 23.41 -3.53
N LEU A 793 32.50 22.20 -3.97
CA LEU A 793 32.62 21.79 -5.38
C LEU A 793 31.73 22.62 -6.31
N LYS A 794 30.54 23.03 -5.85
CA LYS A 794 29.62 23.91 -6.61
C LYS A 794 30.18 25.32 -6.90
N LEU A 795 31.30 25.72 -6.30
CA LEU A 795 31.93 27.02 -6.58
C LEU A 795 32.75 27.06 -7.88
N GLY A 796 33.02 25.92 -8.53
CA GLY A 796 33.80 25.87 -9.77
C GLY A 796 35.30 26.18 -9.62
N ASP A 797 35.77 26.37 -8.39
CA ASP A 797 37.14 26.79 -8.05
C ASP A 797 38.11 25.57 -8.09
N PRO A 798 39.13 25.57 -8.99
CA PRO A 798 40.07 24.46 -9.09
C PRO A 798 40.96 24.25 -7.85
N ALA A 799 41.26 25.30 -7.09
CA ALA A 799 42.07 25.17 -5.87
C ALA A 799 41.25 24.58 -4.71
N LEU A 800 39.95 24.89 -4.65
CA LEU A 800 39.02 24.16 -3.77
C LEU A 800 38.82 22.72 -4.25
N PHE A 801 38.75 22.45 -5.55
CA PHE A 801 38.68 21.10 -6.08
C PHE A 801 39.88 20.26 -5.63
N GLU A 802 41.09 20.78 -5.77
CA GLU A 802 42.32 20.15 -5.31
C GLU A 802 42.32 19.95 -3.78
N THR A 803 41.83 20.93 -3.01
CA THR A 803 41.75 20.87 -1.55
C THR A 803 40.78 19.78 -1.08
N VAL A 804 39.57 19.73 -1.65
CA VAL A 804 38.55 18.71 -1.33
C VAL A 804 39.04 17.32 -1.75
N THR A 805 39.60 17.18 -2.95
CA THR A 805 40.08 15.87 -3.44
C THR A 805 41.32 15.35 -2.71
N LYS A 806 42.19 16.24 -2.17
CA LYS A 806 43.31 15.84 -1.29
C LYS A 806 42.88 15.42 0.12
N ALA A 807 41.86 16.07 0.69
CA ALA A 807 41.37 15.74 2.03
C ALA A 807 40.64 14.39 2.09
N HIS A 808 40.02 13.97 0.99
CA HIS A 808 39.24 12.73 0.91
C HIS A 808 40.03 11.56 0.33
N GLN A 809 40.36 10.58 1.18
CA GLN A 809 40.88 9.27 0.75
C GLN A 809 39.85 8.44 -0.04
N SER A 810 38.55 8.75 0.07
CA SER A 810 37.49 8.08 -0.72
C SER A 810 37.25 8.81 -2.04
N PRO A 811 37.07 8.09 -3.17
CA PRO A 811 36.66 8.72 -4.44
C PRO A 811 35.33 9.47 -4.29
N THR A 812 34.49 9.08 -3.33
CA THR A 812 33.15 9.66 -3.14
C THR A 812 33.12 11.06 -2.52
N LEU A 813 34.27 11.62 -2.10
CA LEU A 813 34.35 12.95 -1.48
C LEU A 813 33.33 13.18 -0.34
N GLY A 814 33.00 12.13 0.42
CA GLY A 814 31.95 12.16 1.45
C GLY A 814 30.50 12.28 0.92
N ILE A 815 30.29 12.46 -0.40
CA ILE A 815 28.98 12.59 -1.04
C ILE A 815 28.48 11.20 -1.44
N HIS A 816 27.36 10.78 -0.84
CA HIS A 816 26.81 9.42 -1.02
C HIS A 816 25.45 9.40 -1.75
N ASP A 817 24.84 10.57 -1.93
CA ASP A 817 23.55 10.76 -2.59
C ASP A 817 23.75 11.14 -4.08
N ALA A 818 23.03 10.47 -4.98
CA ALA A 818 23.12 10.72 -6.41
C ALA A 818 22.53 12.09 -6.81
N THR A 819 21.50 12.55 -6.10
CA THR A 819 20.84 13.86 -6.28
C THR A 819 21.78 15.00 -5.94
N VAL A 820 22.57 14.85 -4.87
CA VAL A 820 23.59 15.83 -4.47
C VAL A 820 24.71 15.87 -5.52
N TRP A 821 25.21 14.72 -5.95
CA TRP A 821 26.20 14.65 -7.04
C TRP A 821 25.70 15.29 -8.34
N LYS A 822 24.43 15.07 -8.69
CA LYS A 822 23.79 15.68 -9.86
C LYS A 822 23.73 17.20 -9.72
N SER A 823 23.31 17.71 -8.56
CA SER A 823 23.31 19.15 -8.26
C SER A 823 24.71 19.79 -8.32
N VAL A 824 25.79 19.06 -7.98
CA VAL A 824 27.17 19.54 -8.20
C VAL A 824 27.48 19.62 -9.69
N LEU A 825 27.21 18.56 -10.46
CA LEU A 825 27.47 18.50 -11.90
C LEU A 825 26.71 19.57 -12.68
N ASP A 826 25.42 19.72 -12.41
CA ASP A 826 24.53 20.70 -13.05
C ASP A 826 25.01 22.14 -12.77
N SER A 827 25.54 22.41 -11.56
CA SER A 827 26.11 23.72 -11.21
C SER A 827 27.41 24.02 -11.97
N LEU A 828 28.30 23.03 -12.08
CA LEU A 828 29.57 23.17 -12.80
C LEU A 828 29.38 23.36 -14.30
N GLU A 829 28.40 22.68 -14.89
CA GLU A 829 28.09 22.87 -16.31
C GLU A 829 27.34 24.18 -16.55
N ALA A 830 26.45 24.62 -15.66
CA ALA A 830 25.81 25.94 -15.76
C ALA A 830 26.84 27.07 -15.76
N GLN A 831 27.87 27.00 -14.89
CA GLN A 831 29.00 27.93 -14.87
C GLN A 831 29.85 27.88 -16.15
N ALA A 832 29.87 26.75 -16.83
CA ALA A 832 30.58 26.53 -18.09
C ALA A 832 29.67 26.64 -19.35
N GLY A 833 28.50 27.27 -19.24
CA GLY A 833 27.59 27.49 -20.38
C GLY A 833 26.99 26.21 -20.98
N GLY A 834 26.88 25.15 -20.18
CA GLY A 834 26.41 23.81 -20.59
C GLY A 834 27.50 22.85 -21.05
N VAL A 835 28.79 23.26 -21.00
CA VAL A 835 29.92 22.43 -21.45
C VAL A 835 30.50 21.61 -20.30
N THR A 836 30.66 20.30 -20.49
CA THR A 836 31.34 19.42 -19.53
C THR A 836 32.85 19.73 -19.50
N THR A 837 33.28 20.52 -18.50
CA THR A 837 34.70 20.86 -18.29
C THR A 837 35.53 19.67 -17.78
N ALA A 838 36.86 19.83 -17.73
CA ALA A 838 37.74 18.82 -17.13
C ALA A 838 37.40 18.53 -15.64
N MET A 839 37.03 19.57 -14.87
CA MET A 839 36.58 19.44 -13.48
C MET A 839 35.21 18.74 -13.40
N ALA A 840 34.26 19.11 -14.26
CA ALA A 840 32.96 18.42 -14.34
C ALA A 840 33.13 16.94 -14.70
N ARG A 841 34.07 16.59 -15.58
CA ARG A 841 34.40 15.20 -15.93
C ARG A 841 35.02 14.42 -14.76
N ASP A 842 35.93 15.00 -13.98
CA ASP A 842 36.48 14.31 -12.78
C ASP A 842 35.42 14.15 -11.68
N VAL A 843 34.49 15.09 -11.55
CA VAL A 843 33.26 14.93 -10.75
C VAL A 843 32.40 13.78 -11.27
N MET A 844 32.14 13.69 -12.59
CA MET A 844 31.38 12.58 -13.16
C MET A 844 32.07 11.23 -12.94
N GLU A 845 33.40 11.15 -13.07
CA GLU A 845 34.20 9.94 -12.81
C GLU A 845 34.07 9.44 -11.37
N ARG A 846 34.23 10.35 -10.39
CA ARG A 846 34.06 10.07 -8.95
C ARG A 846 32.63 9.71 -8.59
N ALA A 847 31.66 10.36 -9.23
CA ALA A 847 30.24 10.21 -8.95
C ALA A 847 29.58 9.02 -9.69
N ALA A 848 30.23 8.44 -10.71
CA ALA A 848 29.63 7.50 -11.65
C ALA A 848 28.91 6.30 -10.99
N TYR A 849 29.46 5.74 -9.92
CA TYR A 849 28.82 4.67 -9.14
C TYR A 849 27.46 5.09 -8.55
N ARG A 850 27.30 6.35 -8.15
CA ARG A 850 26.04 6.91 -7.63
C ARG A 850 25.15 7.41 -8.76
N LEU A 851 25.70 8.16 -9.72
CA LEU A 851 24.96 8.75 -10.83
C LEU A 851 24.45 7.72 -11.85
N SER A 852 25.04 6.54 -11.95
CA SER A 852 24.48 5.39 -12.68
C SER A 852 23.22 4.78 -12.04
N SER A 853 22.63 5.44 -11.04
CA SER A 853 21.25 5.21 -10.60
C SER A 853 20.23 6.05 -11.38
N ASP A 854 20.68 7.13 -12.04
CA ASP A 854 19.86 8.13 -12.70
C ASP A 854 19.83 7.90 -14.22
N ALA A 855 18.64 7.60 -14.75
CA ALA A 855 18.44 7.33 -16.17
C ALA A 855 18.76 8.54 -17.08
N SER A 856 18.62 9.78 -16.58
CA SER A 856 18.99 10.98 -17.34
C SER A 856 20.50 11.19 -17.39
N PHE A 857 21.24 10.80 -16.33
CA PHE A 857 22.70 10.75 -16.37
C PHE A 857 23.20 9.70 -17.37
N LEU A 858 22.66 8.47 -17.32
CA LEU A 858 23.01 7.42 -18.27
C LEU A 858 22.68 7.83 -19.71
N ALA A 859 21.51 8.42 -19.95
CA ALA A 859 21.14 8.96 -21.27
C ALA A 859 22.02 10.12 -21.73
N LYS A 860 22.59 10.92 -20.81
CA LYS A 860 23.56 11.98 -21.13
C LYS A 860 24.92 11.40 -21.51
N VAL A 861 25.42 10.40 -20.78
CA VAL A 861 26.68 9.71 -21.10
C VAL A 861 26.58 8.97 -22.44
N ALA A 862 25.48 8.26 -22.69
CA ALA A 862 25.19 7.59 -23.95
C ALA A 862 25.08 8.55 -25.16
N LYS A 863 24.75 9.83 -24.94
CA LYS A 863 24.65 10.86 -25.98
C LYS A 863 25.93 11.67 -26.18
N ASN A 864 27.01 11.40 -25.44
CA ASN A 864 28.28 12.12 -25.56
C ASN A 864 29.41 11.20 -26.05
N PRO A 865 29.49 10.89 -27.36
CA PRO A 865 30.57 10.09 -27.93
C PRO A 865 31.94 10.79 -27.85
N THR A 866 31.98 12.08 -27.54
CA THR A 866 33.20 12.89 -27.39
C THR A 866 33.72 13.00 -25.94
N LEU A 867 33.11 12.31 -24.97
CA LEU A 867 33.49 12.39 -23.56
C LEU A 867 34.94 11.90 -23.30
N TYR A 868 35.38 10.93 -24.11
CA TYR A 868 36.75 10.41 -24.17
C TYR A 868 37.18 10.20 -25.63
N THR A 869 38.46 10.41 -25.92
CA THR A 869 39.11 9.94 -27.15
C THR A 869 39.87 8.66 -26.81
N VAL A 870 39.71 7.60 -27.60
CA VAL A 870 40.33 6.29 -27.35
C VAL A 870 41.19 5.88 -28.54
N GLU A 871 42.51 6.01 -28.38
CA GLU A 871 43.50 5.58 -29.39
C GLU A 871 43.85 4.09 -29.24
N ALA A 872 43.81 3.56 -28.00
CA ALA A 872 44.13 2.17 -27.67
C ALA A 872 43.00 1.54 -26.83
N PRO A 873 41.98 0.91 -27.47
CA PRO A 873 40.83 0.34 -26.78
C PRO A 873 41.18 -0.66 -25.67
N GLU A 874 42.18 -1.53 -25.88
CA GLU A 874 42.57 -2.52 -24.88
C GLU A 874 43.12 -1.88 -23.61
N THR A 875 44.05 -0.93 -23.75
CA THR A 875 44.65 -0.22 -22.61
C THR A 875 43.62 0.62 -21.87
N PHE A 876 42.76 1.35 -22.59
CA PHE A 876 41.72 2.20 -22.00
C PHE A 876 40.71 1.39 -21.17
N ILE A 877 40.30 0.21 -21.66
CA ILE A 877 39.34 -0.65 -20.96
C ILE A 877 39.99 -1.41 -19.80
N ALA A 878 41.22 -1.92 -19.97
CA ALA A 878 41.95 -2.58 -18.89
C ALA A 878 42.25 -1.62 -17.72
N GLU A 879 42.62 -0.37 -18.02
CA GLU A 879 42.81 0.68 -17.01
C GLU A 879 41.49 1.03 -16.31
N ALA A 880 40.39 1.17 -17.05
CA ALA A 880 39.06 1.39 -16.47
C ALA A 880 38.64 0.26 -15.50
N GLY A 881 38.80 -1.00 -15.90
CA GLY A 881 38.51 -2.16 -15.05
C GLY A 881 39.42 -2.25 -13.83
N GLN A 882 40.72 -1.98 -14.00
CA GLN A 882 41.67 -1.98 -12.89
C GLN A 882 41.38 -0.87 -11.87
N ASN A 883 41.05 0.33 -12.34
CA ASN A 883 40.67 1.43 -11.45
C ASN A 883 39.41 1.08 -10.64
N ILE A 884 38.39 0.46 -11.25
CA ILE A 884 37.17 0.03 -10.54
C ILE A 884 37.50 -0.95 -9.40
N ALA A 885 38.35 -1.95 -9.65
CA ALA A 885 38.79 -2.91 -8.62
C ALA A 885 39.58 -2.26 -7.47
N GLU A 886 40.39 -1.23 -7.79
CA GLU A 886 41.18 -0.48 -6.80
C GLU A 886 40.38 0.63 -6.08
N GLY A 887 39.08 0.76 -6.36
CA GLY A 887 38.24 1.82 -5.80
C GLY A 887 38.58 3.23 -6.32
N LYS A 888 39.23 3.31 -7.48
CA LYS A 888 39.62 4.54 -8.17
C LYS A 888 38.57 4.96 -9.23
N PRO A 889 38.60 6.21 -9.73
CA PRO A 889 37.72 6.63 -10.81
C PRO A 889 38.06 5.92 -12.13
N GLY A 890 37.05 5.61 -12.94
CA GLY A 890 37.14 4.67 -14.07
C GLY A 890 35.80 3.98 -14.37
N ALA A 891 34.86 4.02 -13.43
CA ALA A 891 33.48 3.61 -13.65
C ALA A 891 32.80 4.41 -14.78
N LEU A 892 33.15 5.70 -14.98
CA LEU A 892 32.60 6.47 -16.10
C LEU A 892 33.19 6.01 -17.44
N LYS A 893 34.51 5.74 -17.52
CA LYS A 893 35.14 5.13 -18.71
C LYS A 893 34.41 3.86 -19.14
N MET A 894 34.15 2.97 -18.18
CA MET A 894 33.45 1.70 -18.42
C MET A 894 31.99 1.91 -18.86
N ILE A 895 31.22 2.73 -18.14
CA ILE A 895 29.83 3.06 -18.51
C ILE A 895 29.77 3.67 -19.92
N TRP A 896 30.61 4.65 -20.21
CA TRP A 896 30.68 5.31 -21.52
C TRP A 896 31.09 4.33 -22.63
N ALA A 897 32.09 3.47 -22.40
CA ALA A 897 32.51 2.50 -23.39
C ALA A 897 31.41 1.48 -23.74
N LEU A 898 30.54 1.14 -22.78
CA LEU A 898 29.39 0.24 -22.99
C LEU A 898 28.19 0.95 -23.64
N THR A 899 27.98 2.25 -23.39
CA THR A 899 26.72 2.98 -23.68
C THR A 899 26.81 4.14 -24.68
N GLY A 900 27.97 4.80 -24.81
CA GLY A 900 28.16 6.05 -25.55
C GLY A 900 29.33 6.07 -26.54
N SER A 901 30.22 5.08 -26.51
CA SER A 901 31.17 4.85 -27.60
C SER A 901 30.44 4.34 -28.85
N SER A 902 30.75 4.92 -30.00
CA SER A 902 30.26 4.48 -31.32
C SER A 902 31.14 3.42 -32.00
N ASP A 903 32.28 3.04 -31.39
CA ASP A 903 33.18 2.00 -31.93
C ASP A 903 32.82 0.61 -31.37
N PRO A 904 32.35 -0.34 -32.21
CA PRO A 904 32.03 -1.70 -31.77
C PRO A 904 33.21 -2.43 -31.12
N ALA A 905 34.46 -2.13 -31.46
CA ALA A 905 35.63 -2.76 -30.84
C ALA A 905 35.78 -2.33 -29.37
N VAL A 906 35.68 -1.02 -29.09
CA VAL A 906 35.61 -0.49 -27.71
C VAL A 906 34.43 -1.11 -26.96
N ARG A 907 33.23 -1.15 -27.55
CA ARG A 907 32.02 -1.71 -26.92
C ARG A 907 32.18 -3.20 -26.57
N LYS A 908 32.71 -3.99 -27.51
CA LYS A 908 32.96 -5.43 -27.35
C LYS A 908 33.99 -5.69 -26.25
N ARG A 909 35.12 -4.98 -26.27
CA ARG A 909 36.18 -5.10 -25.25
C ARG A 909 35.68 -4.71 -23.87
N ALA A 910 34.91 -3.62 -23.76
CA ALA A 910 34.29 -3.17 -22.52
C ALA A 910 33.35 -4.22 -21.91
N LEU A 911 32.49 -4.83 -22.74
CA LEU A 911 31.58 -5.89 -22.27
C LEU A 911 32.37 -7.13 -21.81
N GLY A 912 33.39 -7.55 -22.56
CA GLY A 912 34.26 -8.66 -22.14
C GLY A 912 34.96 -8.43 -20.79
N GLU A 913 35.54 -7.25 -20.59
CA GLU A 913 36.21 -6.88 -19.33
C GLU A 913 35.23 -6.82 -18.15
N ALA A 914 34.07 -6.17 -18.35
CA ALA A 914 33.04 -6.05 -17.32
C ALA A 914 32.38 -7.38 -16.92
N LEU A 915 32.42 -8.39 -17.80
CA LEU A 915 31.98 -9.75 -17.52
C LEU A 915 33.03 -10.56 -16.76
N ALA A 916 34.32 -10.36 -17.09
CA ALA A 916 35.44 -11.10 -16.50
C ALA A 916 35.77 -10.67 -15.07
N ARG A 917 35.48 -9.41 -14.73
CA ARG A 917 35.79 -8.78 -13.45
C ARG A 917 34.54 -8.67 -12.56
N ASN A 918 34.45 -9.45 -11.49
CA ASN A 918 33.31 -9.39 -10.55
C ASN A 918 33.10 -7.99 -9.95
N ASP A 919 34.19 -7.24 -9.75
CA ASP A 919 34.23 -5.82 -9.37
C ASP A 919 33.59 -4.87 -10.40
N CYS A 920 33.47 -5.26 -11.66
CA CYS A 920 32.86 -4.48 -12.75
C CYS A 920 31.44 -4.95 -13.11
N VAL A 921 31.02 -6.16 -12.74
CA VAL A 921 29.71 -6.75 -13.11
C VAL A 921 28.52 -5.86 -12.73
N TRP A 922 28.60 -5.11 -11.62
CA TRP A 922 27.53 -4.18 -11.21
C TRP A 922 27.25 -3.08 -12.25
N VAL A 923 28.24 -2.71 -13.08
CA VAL A 923 28.05 -1.72 -14.17
C VAL A 923 27.00 -2.22 -15.16
N LEU A 924 27.05 -3.52 -15.50
CA LEU A 924 26.10 -4.17 -16.42
C LEU A 924 24.67 -4.17 -15.85
N ASP A 925 24.52 -4.14 -14.52
CA ASP A 925 23.21 -4.02 -13.89
C ASP A 925 22.69 -2.59 -13.80
N ARG A 926 23.56 -1.58 -14.01
CA ARG A 926 23.17 -0.16 -14.05
C ARG A 926 22.88 0.37 -15.45
N ILE A 927 23.64 -0.03 -16.47
CA ILE A 927 23.47 0.46 -17.85
C ILE A 927 22.22 -0.08 -18.59
N LYS A 928 21.28 -0.68 -17.87
CA LYS A 928 20.09 -1.29 -18.47
C LYS A 928 19.16 -0.23 -19.04
N THR A 929 18.57 -0.54 -20.19
CA THR A 929 17.52 0.26 -20.82
C THR A 929 16.25 0.29 -19.93
N PRO A 930 15.29 1.20 -20.18
CA PRO A 930 14.04 1.26 -19.40
C PRO A 930 13.20 -0.04 -19.42
N ASP A 931 13.38 -0.89 -20.44
CA ASP A 931 12.80 -2.24 -20.55
C ASP A 931 13.72 -3.37 -20.02
N GLY A 932 14.76 -3.01 -19.26
CA GLY A 932 15.61 -3.91 -18.47
C GLY A 932 16.73 -4.63 -19.24
N LYS A 933 16.93 -4.35 -20.52
CA LYS A 933 17.91 -5.03 -21.38
C LYS A 933 19.29 -4.37 -21.29
N LEU A 934 20.35 -5.11 -21.60
CA LEU A 934 21.65 -4.52 -21.90
C LEU A 934 21.58 -3.79 -23.26
N PRO A 935 22.29 -2.66 -23.45
CA PRO A 935 22.15 -1.78 -24.62
C PRO A 935 22.91 -2.30 -25.88
N PHE A 936 22.94 -3.61 -26.09
CA PHE A 936 23.68 -4.26 -27.18
C PHE A 936 22.72 -4.95 -28.15
N SER A 937 23.10 -4.99 -29.42
CA SER A 937 22.40 -5.78 -30.43
C SER A 937 22.53 -7.29 -30.16
N PRO A 938 21.61 -8.13 -30.67
CA PRO A 938 21.73 -9.58 -30.54
C PRO A 938 23.01 -10.15 -31.15
N ASP A 939 23.50 -9.58 -32.26
CA ASP A 939 24.79 -9.95 -32.88
C ASP A 939 25.99 -9.65 -31.97
N GLU A 940 26.07 -8.44 -31.38
CA GLU A 940 27.12 -8.11 -30.40
C GLU A 940 27.11 -9.08 -29.21
N LEU A 941 25.92 -9.42 -28.70
CA LEU A 941 25.76 -10.37 -27.59
C LEU A 941 26.12 -11.80 -27.99
N ARG A 942 25.77 -12.24 -29.20
CA ARG A 942 26.12 -13.55 -29.76
C ARG A 942 27.63 -13.68 -29.92
N ASP A 943 28.29 -12.65 -30.42
CA ASP A 943 29.72 -12.72 -30.74
C ASP A 943 30.58 -12.57 -29.48
N VAL A 944 30.14 -11.82 -28.46
CA VAL A 944 30.76 -11.90 -27.12
C VAL A 944 30.49 -13.25 -26.45
N ALA A 945 29.29 -13.84 -26.62
CA ALA A 945 28.98 -15.18 -26.09
C ALA A 945 29.91 -16.25 -26.67
N LYS A 946 30.18 -16.21 -27.98
CA LYS A 946 31.14 -17.12 -28.65
C LYS A 946 32.54 -17.04 -28.04
N ASP A 947 32.99 -15.85 -27.63
CA ASP A 947 34.29 -15.65 -26.99
C ASP A 947 34.28 -16.16 -25.54
N VAL A 948 33.36 -15.68 -24.70
CA VAL A 948 33.37 -16.01 -23.26
C VAL A 948 33.06 -17.48 -22.96
N LEU A 949 32.32 -18.17 -23.83
CA LEU A 949 32.10 -19.62 -23.74
C LEU A 949 33.35 -20.45 -24.10
N GLY A 950 34.38 -19.85 -24.70
CA GLY A 950 35.67 -20.48 -24.97
C GLY A 950 36.68 -20.37 -23.83
N LEU A 951 36.34 -19.69 -22.73
CA LEU A 951 37.26 -19.45 -21.61
C LEU A 951 37.19 -20.58 -20.57
N GLU A 952 38.35 -20.99 -20.05
CA GLU A 952 38.46 -21.95 -18.95
C GLU A 952 37.75 -21.43 -17.68
N ASN A 953 37.92 -20.14 -17.37
CA ASN A 953 37.12 -19.45 -16.38
C ASN A 953 35.71 -19.19 -16.93
N LYS A 954 34.72 -19.90 -16.39
CA LYS A 954 33.30 -19.80 -16.77
C LYS A 954 32.54 -18.59 -16.18
N VAL A 955 33.12 -17.85 -15.24
CA VAL A 955 32.48 -16.67 -14.61
C VAL A 955 31.98 -15.64 -15.64
N PRO A 956 32.73 -15.25 -16.69
CA PRO A 956 32.28 -14.26 -17.66
C PRO A 956 31.07 -14.76 -18.48
N ALA A 957 31.10 -16.04 -18.90
CA ALA A 957 29.97 -16.69 -19.56
C ALA A 957 28.73 -16.73 -18.66
N ARG A 958 28.88 -17.13 -17.39
CA ARG A 958 27.78 -17.13 -16.41
C ARG A 958 27.19 -15.72 -16.21
N ASN A 959 28.04 -14.71 -16.06
CA ASN A 959 27.64 -13.31 -15.88
C ASN A 959 26.85 -12.75 -17.07
N LEU A 960 27.21 -13.15 -18.30
CA LEU A 960 26.52 -12.75 -19.53
C LEU A 960 25.20 -13.51 -19.67
N LEU A 961 25.26 -14.83 -19.61
CA LEU A 961 24.16 -15.71 -19.98
C LEU A 961 23.03 -15.64 -18.94
N GLN A 962 23.32 -15.41 -17.65
CA GLN A 962 22.28 -15.12 -16.65
C GLN A 962 21.49 -13.83 -16.94
N ARG A 963 22.06 -12.86 -17.68
CA ARG A 963 21.42 -11.56 -17.98
C ARG A 963 20.72 -11.53 -19.34
N VAL A 964 21.27 -12.22 -20.35
CA VAL A 964 20.80 -12.15 -21.75
C VAL A 964 20.80 -13.50 -22.49
N GLY A 965 20.93 -14.63 -21.79
CA GLY A 965 20.99 -15.96 -22.39
C GLY A 965 19.79 -16.31 -23.27
N ALA A 966 18.58 -15.85 -22.92
CA ALA A 966 17.39 -15.99 -23.78
C ALA A 966 17.50 -15.19 -25.10
N THR A 967 18.07 -13.98 -25.08
CA THR A 967 18.32 -13.17 -26.28
C THR A 967 19.39 -13.80 -27.16
N ILE A 968 20.47 -14.31 -26.54
CA ILE A 968 21.55 -15.00 -27.24
C ILE A 968 21.01 -16.29 -27.89
N LEU A 969 20.22 -17.08 -27.17
CA LEU A 969 19.64 -18.32 -27.67
C LEU A 969 18.66 -18.12 -28.84
N THR A 970 17.90 -17.02 -28.84
CA THR A 970 17.02 -16.65 -29.98
C THR A 970 17.78 -16.21 -31.24
N HIS A 971 19.10 -16.06 -31.17
CA HIS A 971 19.97 -15.69 -32.29
C HIS A 971 21.20 -16.62 -32.41
N ALA A 972 21.12 -17.83 -31.83
CA ALA A 972 22.23 -18.77 -31.77
C ALA A 972 22.28 -19.68 -33.00
N ASP A 973 23.35 -19.54 -33.79
CA ASP A 973 23.72 -20.51 -34.82
C ASP A 973 24.12 -21.87 -34.21
N ALA A 974 24.15 -22.91 -35.05
CA ALA A 974 24.53 -24.27 -34.65
C ALA A 974 25.85 -24.37 -33.85
N GLY A 975 26.87 -23.55 -34.19
CA GLY A 975 28.17 -23.57 -33.51
C GLY A 975 28.14 -22.90 -32.14
N LEU A 976 27.30 -21.89 -31.95
CA LEU A 976 27.03 -21.33 -30.62
C LEU A 976 26.14 -22.27 -29.78
N LEU A 977 25.18 -22.97 -30.39
CA LEU A 977 24.36 -23.97 -29.69
C LEU A 977 25.20 -25.13 -29.14
N GLU A 978 26.24 -25.58 -29.85
CA GLU A 978 27.19 -26.57 -29.34
C GLU A 978 27.92 -26.07 -28.08
N LYS A 979 28.42 -24.82 -28.10
CA LYS A 979 29.05 -24.18 -26.93
C LYS A 979 28.07 -24.01 -25.75
N LEU A 980 26.84 -23.60 -26.03
CA LEU A 980 25.78 -23.49 -25.03
C LEU A 980 25.40 -24.86 -24.44
N ASP A 981 25.42 -25.93 -25.23
CA ASP A 981 25.19 -27.29 -24.76
C ASP A 981 26.29 -27.77 -23.80
N ALA A 982 27.55 -27.58 -24.18
CA ALA A 982 28.70 -27.92 -23.34
C ALA A 982 28.69 -27.16 -22.00
N PHE A 983 28.31 -25.88 -22.03
CA PHE A 983 28.14 -25.07 -20.82
C PHE A 983 26.95 -25.55 -19.98
N ALA A 984 25.76 -25.69 -20.58
CA ALA A 984 24.53 -26.11 -19.87
C ALA A 984 24.64 -27.52 -19.26
N LYS A 985 25.37 -28.45 -19.90
CA LYS A 985 25.72 -29.77 -19.33
C LYS A 985 26.44 -29.69 -17.98
N THR A 986 27.14 -28.59 -17.69
CA THR A 986 28.01 -28.45 -16.50
C THR A 986 27.52 -27.40 -15.51
N GLU A 987 26.81 -26.38 -15.96
CA GLU A 987 26.32 -25.26 -15.14
C GLU A 987 24.77 -25.23 -15.00
N GLY A 988 24.07 -26.08 -15.76
CA GLY A 988 22.61 -26.11 -15.85
C GLY A 988 21.99 -24.92 -16.61
N LEU A 989 20.71 -25.05 -16.98
CA LEU A 989 19.95 -23.97 -17.62
C LEU A 989 19.85 -22.69 -16.75
N GLY A 990 20.00 -22.82 -15.43
CA GLY A 990 20.03 -21.67 -14.51
C GLY A 990 21.18 -20.70 -14.76
N ALA A 991 22.33 -21.19 -15.24
CA ALA A 991 23.44 -20.34 -15.65
C ALA A 991 23.20 -19.59 -16.98
N LEU A 992 22.11 -19.92 -17.69
CA LEU A 992 21.64 -19.21 -18.89
C LEU A 992 20.47 -18.25 -18.62
N GLY A 993 20.10 -18.02 -17.34
CA GLY A 993 18.90 -17.26 -16.97
C GLY A 993 17.58 -18.00 -17.28
N LEU A 994 17.67 -19.26 -17.72
CA LEU A 994 16.57 -20.09 -18.18
C LEU A 994 16.07 -20.98 -17.04
N GLN A 995 15.36 -20.38 -16.07
CA GLN A 995 14.69 -21.08 -14.98
C GLN A 995 13.17 -20.94 -15.06
N GLY A 996 12.45 -22.04 -14.79
CA GLY A 996 10.98 -22.07 -14.75
C GLY A 996 10.35 -21.43 -15.99
N GLY A 997 9.41 -20.50 -15.77
CA GLY A 997 8.68 -19.80 -16.84
C GLY A 997 9.56 -19.08 -17.87
N ASN A 998 10.81 -18.70 -17.56
CA ASN A 998 11.71 -18.09 -18.56
C ASN A 998 12.01 -19.04 -19.73
N VAL A 999 12.01 -20.36 -19.50
CA VAL A 999 12.18 -21.36 -20.56
C VAL A 999 11.00 -21.33 -21.51
N VAL A 1000 9.77 -21.26 -20.98
CA VAL A 1000 8.53 -21.20 -21.78
C VAL A 1000 8.43 -19.88 -22.54
N VAL A 1001 8.79 -18.75 -21.92
CA VAL A 1001 8.85 -17.44 -22.59
C VAL A 1001 9.88 -17.45 -23.73
N THR A 1002 10.99 -18.16 -23.58
CA THR A 1002 12.02 -18.28 -24.63
C THR A 1002 11.59 -19.24 -25.74
N LEU A 1003 10.95 -20.36 -25.41
CA LEU A 1003 10.37 -21.29 -26.39
C LEU A 1003 9.26 -20.63 -27.23
N ARG A 1004 8.36 -19.85 -26.63
CA ARG A 1004 7.34 -19.09 -27.38
C ARG A 1004 7.95 -18.08 -28.34
N LYS A 1005 9.01 -17.37 -27.94
CA LYS A 1005 9.77 -16.49 -28.85
C LYS A 1005 10.46 -17.25 -29.98
N LEU A 1006 10.91 -18.48 -29.74
CA LEU A 1006 11.50 -19.33 -30.76
C LEU A 1006 10.45 -19.92 -31.71
N ASP A 1007 9.19 -20.10 -31.29
CA ASP A 1007 8.07 -20.38 -32.20
C ASP A 1007 7.68 -19.16 -33.06
N GLU A 1008 7.99 -17.94 -32.61
CA GLU A 1008 7.68 -16.67 -33.30
C GLU A 1008 8.73 -16.28 -34.36
N VAL A 1009 9.89 -16.97 -34.43
CA VAL A 1009 10.99 -16.67 -35.35
C VAL A 1009 11.13 -17.76 -36.41
N GLU A 1010 10.91 -17.39 -37.67
CA GLU A 1010 11.15 -18.27 -38.82
C GLU A 1010 12.65 -18.44 -39.09
N GLY A 1011 13.15 -19.69 -39.12
CA GLY A 1011 14.53 -19.98 -39.49
C GLY A 1011 15.00 -21.37 -39.06
N ALA A 1012 16.05 -21.88 -39.73
CA ALA A 1012 16.66 -23.16 -39.40
C ALA A 1012 17.34 -23.12 -38.01
N ASP A 1013 18.09 -22.05 -37.72
CA ASP A 1013 18.77 -21.87 -36.43
C ASP A 1013 17.79 -21.65 -35.27
N ALA A 1014 16.71 -20.88 -35.48
CA ALA A 1014 15.65 -20.70 -34.48
C ALA A 1014 14.98 -22.04 -34.11
N LYS A 1015 14.67 -22.88 -35.12
CA LYS A 1015 14.20 -24.25 -34.89
C LYS A 1015 15.25 -25.10 -34.15
N LEU A 1016 16.52 -25.02 -34.52
CA LEU A 1016 17.59 -25.78 -33.86
C LEU A 1016 17.75 -25.38 -32.39
N ALA A 1017 17.68 -24.08 -32.08
CA ALA A 1017 17.71 -23.53 -30.73
C ALA A 1017 16.48 -23.94 -29.89
N ARG A 1018 15.31 -23.98 -30.52
CA ARG A 1018 14.04 -24.46 -29.94
C ARG A 1018 14.11 -25.94 -29.56
N ASP A 1019 14.51 -26.78 -30.51
CA ASP A 1019 14.55 -28.23 -30.33
C ASP A 1019 15.70 -28.63 -29.37
N TRP A 1020 16.78 -27.85 -29.32
CA TRP A 1020 17.78 -27.92 -28.25
C TRP A 1020 17.22 -27.55 -26.87
N LEU A 1021 16.48 -26.44 -26.77
CA LEU A 1021 15.91 -25.97 -25.50
C LEU A 1021 14.82 -26.91 -24.98
N LEU A 1022 14.06 -27.57 -25.85
CA LEU A 1022 13.13 -28.65 -25.46
C LEU A 1022 13.87 -29.81 -24.78
N ARG A 1023 14.94 -30.30 -25.42
CA ARG A 1023 15.74 -31.43 -24.90
C ARG A 1023 16.44 -31.10 -23.58
N ARG A 1024 16.94 -29.87 -23.42
CA ARG A 1024 17.50 -29.40 -22.14
C ARG A 1024 16.44 -29.06 -21.10
N GLY A 1025 15.27 -28.60 -21.53
CA GLY A 1025 14.11 -28.30 -20.69
C GLY A 1025 13.46 -29.55 -20.10
N ALA A 1026 13.78 -30.75 -20.59
CA ALA A 1026 13.27 -32.01 -20.07
C ALA A 1026 13.49 -32.18 -18.55
N ASP A 1027 14.56 -31.65 -17.96
CA ASP A 1027 14.74 -31.72 -16.49
C ASP A 1027 13.73 -30.87 -15.69
N LEU A 1028 13.06 -29.89 -16.33
CA LEU A 1028 11.94 -29.14 -15.71
C LEU A 1028 10.67 -29.97 -15.56
N VAL A 1029 10.58 -31.12 -16.25
CA VAL A 1029 9.53 -32.13 -16.07
C VAL A 1029 9.64 -32.73 -14.67
N LYS A 1030 10.85 -33.07 -14.20
CA LYS A 1030 11.11 -33.52 -12.82
C LYS A 1030 10.74 -32.43 -11.81
N GLY A 1031 11.03 -31.17 -12.14
CA GLY A 1031 10.65 -29.99 -11.36
C GLY A 1031 9.14 -29.66 -11.36
N SER A 1032 8.31 -30.36 -12.15
CA SER A 1032 6.86 -30.17 -12.24
C SER A 1032 6.41 -28.72 -12.53
N SER A 1033 7.11 -27.98 -13.41
CA SER A 1033 6.68 -26.63 -13.84
C SER A 1033 5.35 -26.70 -14.61
N PRO A 1034 4.25 -26.07 -14.12
CA PRO A 1034 2.97 -26.09 -14.80
C PRO A 1034 2.99 -25.32 -16.13
N GLU A 1035 3.81 -24.26 -16.22
CA GLU A 1035 3.97 -23.46 -17.43
C GLU A 1035 4.62 -24.29 -18.55
N PHE A 1036 5.61 -25.12 -18.20
CA PHE A 1036 6.28 -26.00 -19.15
C PHE A 1036 5.31 -27.09 -19.62
N LEU A 1037 4.56 -27.72 -18.71
CA LEU A 1037 3.52 -28.69 -19.07
C LEU A 1037 2.48 -28.09 -20.02
N ALA A 1038 1.94 -26.91 -19.70
CA ALA A 1038 0.95 -26.23 -20.52
C ALA A 1038 1.47 -25.97 -21.95
N TYR A 1039 2.75 -25.58 -22.08
CA TYR A 1039 3.39 -25.42 -23.39
C TYR A 1039 3.56 -26.75 -24.15
N LEU A 1040 3.97 -27.84 -23.49
CA LEU A 1040 4.09 -29.16 -24.12
C LEU A 1040 2.74 -29.66 -24.65
N VAL A 1041 1.67 -29.48 -23.88
CA VAL A 1041 0.29 -29.81 -24.27
C VAL A 1041 -0.22 -28.91 -25.40
N GLU A 1042 -0.04 -27.59 -25.30
CA GLU A 1042 -0.43 -26.62 -26.35
C GLU A 1042 0.20 -26.95 -27.71
N LYS A 1043 1.47 -27.36 -27.69
CA LYS A 1043 2.26 -27.65 -28.90
C LYS A 1043 2.20 -29.13 -29.32
N LYS A 1044 1.42 -29.96 -28.62
CA LYS A 1044 1.26 -31.42 -28.85
C LYS A 1044 2.60 -32.17 -28.97
N LEU A 1045 3.56 -31.80 -28.12
CA LEU A 1045 4.90 -32.38 -28.12
C LEU A 1045 4.91 -33.74 -27.41
N THR A 1046 5.84 -34.59 -27.82
CA THR A 1046 5.99 -35.98 -27.35
C THR A 1046 7.28 -36.17 -26.55
N LEU A 1047 7.48 -37.35 -25.97
CA LEU A 1047 8.78 -37.76 -25.40
C LEU A 1047 9.93 -37.66 -26.42
N GLY A 1048 9.66 -37.94 -27.71
CA GLY A 1048 10.65 -37.85 -28.79
C GLY A 1048 11.12 -36.41 -29.05
N ASP A 1049 10.24 -35.42 -28.94
CA ASP A 1049 10.58 -34.00 -29.07
C ASP A 1049 11.47 -33.52 -27.91
N LEU A 1050 11.24 -34.05 -26.70
CA LEU A 1050 12.12 -33.87 -25.54
C LEU A 1050 13.44 -34.68 -25.65
N GLY A 1051 13.60 -35.52 -26.67
CA GLY A 1051 14.74 -36.42 -26.82
C GLY A 1051 14.87 -37.45 -25.71
N GLN A 1052 13.74 -37.85 -25.10
CA GLN A 1052 13.66 -38.81 -24.00
C GLN A 1052 12.96 -40.09 -24.44
N ASP A 1053 13.11 -41.17 -23.66
CA ASP A 1053 12.48 -42.46 -23.90
C ASP A 1053 11.43 -42.82 -22.82
N ALA A 1054 10.78 -43.97 -23.02
CA ALA A 1054 9.83 -44.53 -22.08
C ALA A 1054 10.46 -44.87 -20.70
N THR A 1055 11.75 -45.24 -20.67
CA THR A 1055 12.48 -45.55 -19.44
C THR A 1055 12.67 -44.31 -18.57
N TRP A 1056 13.05 -43.18 -19.18
CA TRP A 1056 13.11 -41.89 -18.54
C TRP A 1056 11.74 -41.46 -18.03
N ALA A 1057 10.70 -41.55 -18.87
CA ALA A 1057 9.33 -41.18 -18.49
C ALA A 1057 8.83 -41.98 -17.28
N ALA A 1058 9.05 -43.30 -17.26
CA ALA A 1058 8.71 -44.16 -16.12
C ALA A 1058 9.46 -43.77 -14.83
N ASN A 1059 10.73 -43.38 -14.92
CA ASN A 1059 11.50 -42.91 -13.76
C ASN A 1059 11.07 -41.54 -13.26
N VAL A 1060 10.73 -40.59 -14.13
CA VAL A 1060 10.20 -39.27 -13.71
C VAL A 1060 8.79 -39.40 -13.12
N VAL A 1061 7.94 -40.30 -13.64
CA VAL A 1061 6.65 -40.67 -13.02
C VAL A 1061 6.88 -41.20 -11.61
N LYS A 1062 7.82 -42.13 -11.44
CA LYS A 1062 8.20 -42.70 -10.13
C LYS A 1062 8.63 -41.61 -9.14
N GLU A 1063 9.56 -40.75 -9.52
CA GLU A 1063 10.06 -39.67 -8.66
C GLU A 1063 8.94 -38.70 -8.25
N SER A 1064 8.08 -38.33 -9.22
CA SER A 1064 6.96 -37.40 -9.01
C SER A 1064 5.93 -37.92 -8.00
N VAL A 1065 5.57 -39.21 -8.07
CA VAL A 1065 4.55 -39.79 -7.18
C VAL A 1065 5.10 -40.37 -5.88
N ALA A 1066 6.38 -40.74 -5.81
CA ALA A 1066 6.98 -41.28 -4.58
C ALA A 1066 6.86 -40.31 -3.39
N ASN A 1067 7.00 -39.00 -3.65
CA ASN A 1067 6.79 -37.93 -2.66
C ASN A 1067 5.34 -37.85 -2.12
N LEU A 1068 4.37 -38.50 -2.78
CA LEU A 1068 2.98 -38.58 -2.35
C LEU A 1068 2.64 -39.85 -1.54
N SER A 1069 3.61 -40.76 -1.37
CA SER A 1069 3.40 -42.05 -0.68
C SER A 1069 2.80 -41.89 0.72
N TYR A 1070 3.28 -40.91 1.49
CA TYR A 1070 2.74 -40.61 2.82
C TYR A 1070 1.28 -40.13 2.77
N TYR A 1071 0.92 -39.23 1.85
CA TYR A 1071 -0.42 -38.65 1.78
C TYR A 1071 -1.47 -39.57 1.14
N TRP A 1072 -1.07 -40.48 0.24
CA TRP A 1072 -1.99 -41.46 -0.37
C TRP A 1072 -2.25 -42.68 0.53
N THR A 1073 -1.37 -42.97 1.49
CA THR A 1073 -1.52 -44.10 2.43
C THR A 1073 -2.04 -43.70 3.82
N ASN A 1074 -1.81 -42.47 4.29
CA ASN A 1074 -2.28 -42.01 5.60
C ASN A 1074 -3.75 -41.52 5.56
N PRO A 1075 -4.70 -42.16 6.28
CA PRO A 1075 -6.12 -41.77 6.27
C PRO A 1075 -6.38 -40.31 6.67
N SER A 1076 -5.50 -39.71 7.49
CA SER A 1076 -5.63 -38.32 7.94
C SER A 1076 -5.59 -37.30 6.79
N TYR A 1077 -5.04 -37.69 5.63
CA TYR A 1077 -4.94 -36.84 4.44
C TYR A 1077 -5.98 -37.20 3.36
N ALA A 1078 -6.88 -38.16 3.61
CA ALA A 1078 -7.90 -38.59 2.65
C ALA A 1078 -8.92 -37.48 2.32
N SER A 1079 -9.21 -36.59 3.27
CA SER A 1079 -10.11 -35.43 3.10
C SER A 1079 -9.47 -34.24 2.37
N TYR A 1080 -8.15 -34.23 2.21
CA TYR A 1080 -7.41 -33.08 1.67
C TYR A 1080 -7.18 -33.25 0.17
N GLU A 1081 -8.17 -32.81 -0.63
CA GLU A 1081 -8.22 -32.90 -2.10
C GLU A 1081 -6.86 -32.66 -2.80
N GLN A 1082 -6.12 -31.63 -2.37
CA GLN A 1082 -4.84 -31.22 -2.93
C GLN A 1082 -3.75 -32.31 -2.91
N TYR A 1083 -3.71 -33.16 -1.88
CA TYR A 1083 -2.74 -34.26 -1.79
C TYR A 1083 -3.26 -35.54 -2.44
N GLN A 1084 -4.54 -35.60 -2.81
CA GLN A 1084 -5.20 -36.77 -3.38
C GLN A 1084 -5.17 -36.82 -4.91
N LYS A 1085 -4.56 -35.83 -5.57
CA LYS A 1085 -4.38 -35.73 -7.03
C LYS A 1085 -3.05 -36.32 -7.48
N VAL A 1086 -3.03 -36.85 -8.70
CA VAL A 1086 -1.80 -37.18 -9.44
C VAL A 1086 -1.15 -35.86 -9.91
N PRO A 1087 0.18 -35.71 -9.82
CA PRO A 1087 0.87 -34.58 -10.45
C PRO A 1087 0.61 -34.56 -11.95
N GLU A 1088 0.15 -33.44 -12.50
CA GLU A 1088 -0.30 -33.35 -13.90
C GLU A 1088 0.78 -33.80 -14.90
N MET A 1089 2.04 -33.53 -14.58
CA MET A 1089 3.19 -33.99 -15.35
C MET A 1089 3.32 -35.52 -15.38
N ALA A 1090 3.08 -36.21 -14.27
CA ALA A 1090 3.09 -37.68 -14.23
C ALA A 1090 1.93 -38.28 -15.03
N ALA A 1091 0.76 -37.62 -15.04
CA ALA A 1091 -0.39 -38.01 -15.86
C ALA A 1091 -0.16 -37.78 -17.37
N TRP A 1092 0.64 -36.78 -17.75
CA TRP A 1092 1.06 -36.51 -19.12
C TRP A 1092 2.14 -37.51 -19.61
N LEU A 1093 3.13 -37.82 -18.76
CA LEU A 1093 4.22 -38.74 -19.09
C LEU A 1093 3.73 -40.16 -19.42
N VAL A 1094 2.75 -40.71 -18.69
CA VAL A 1094 2.18 -42.05 -18.97
C VAL A 1094 1.35 -42.10 -20.26
N ARG A 1095 1.20 -40.97 -20.95
CA ARG A 1095 0.54 -40.84 -22.26
C ARG A 1095 1.52 -40.54 -23.40
N GLY A 1096 2.83 -40.51 -23.13
CA GLY A 1096 3.86 -40.17 -24.13
C GLY A 1096 3.79 -38.71 -24.63
N GLY A 1097 2.91 -37.89 -24.03
CA GLY A 1097 2.49 -36.57 -24.50
C GLY A 1097 1.15 -36.50 -25.24
N GLY A 1098 0.52 -37.65 -25.53
CA GLY A 1098 -0.76 -37.76 -26.22
C GLY A 1098 -2.01 -37.76 -25.33
N GLU A 1099 -3.16 -38.03 -25.95
CA GLU A 1099 -4.46 -38.09 -25.26
C GLU A 1099 -4.70 -39.47 -24.62
N SER A 1100 -4.22 -40.54 -25.25
CA SER A 1100 -4.26 -41.94 -24.79
C SER A 1100 -3.01 -42.33 -24.00
N PHE A 1101 -3.07 -43.41 -23.21
CA PHE A 1101 -1.88 -43.99 -22.59
C PHE A 1101 -0.86 -44.48 -23.64
N ASP A 1102 0.43 -44.38 -23.32
CA ASP A 1102 1.53 -44.86 -24.16
C ASP A 1102 1.95 -46.26 -23.68
N GLU A 1103 1.78 -47.28 -24.51
CA GLU A 1103 2.09 -48.67 -24.16
C GLU A 1103 3.59 -48.90 -23.89
N THR A 1104 4.49 -48.12 -24.50
CA THR A 1104 5.93 -48.22 -24.23
C THR A 1104 6.27 -47.67 -22.85
N VAL A 1105 5.61 -46.57 -22.43
CA VAL A 1105 5.76 -46.03 -21.07
C VAL A 1105 5.12 -46.96 -20.04
N LEU A 1106 3.92 -47.50 -20.30
CA LEU A 1106 3.30 -48.47 -19.40
C LEU A 1106 4.13 -49.76 -19.29
N LYS A 1107 4.78 -50.21 -20.38
CA LYS A 1107 5.71 -51.33 -20.36
C LYS A 1107 6.98 -51.01 -19.55
N ALA A 1108 7.56 -49.84 -19.73
CA ALA A 1108 8.69 -49.39 -18.92
C ALA A 1108 8.35 -49.31 -17.42
N ILE A 1109 7.11 -48.94 -17.06
CA ILE A 1109 6.62 -49.00 -15.68
C ILE A 1109 6.50 -50.46 -15.20
N GLU A 1110 5.88 -51.36 -15.98
CA GLU A 1110 5.77 -52.79 -15.64
C GLU A 1110 7.15 -53.43 -15.37
N ASP A 1111 8.13 -53.20 -16.25
CA ASP A 1111 9.44 -53.84 -16.14
C ASP A 1111 10.28 -53.31 -14.97
N ASN A 1112 10.08 -52.03 -14.60
CA ASN A 1112 10.87 -51.36 -13.56
C ASN A 1112 10.21 -51.35 -12.17
N ILE A 1113 8.88 -51.45 -12.02
CA ILE A 1113 8.19 -51.22 -10.72
C ILE A 1113 8.70 -52.11 -9.57
N LYS A 1114 9.13 -53.34 -9.87
CA LYS A 1114 9.80 -54.26 -8.92
C LYS A 1114 11.03 -53.64 -8.24
N SER A 1115 11.75 -52.75 -8.92
CA SER A 1115 12.94 -52.07 -8.40
C SER A 1115 12.64 -50.82 -7.57
N TRP A 1116 11.39 -50.34 -7.55
CA TRP A 1116 11.06 -49.03 -7.00
C TRP A 1116 10.97 -49.00 -5.46
N LYS A 1117 10.99 -50.17 -4.79
CA LYS A 1117 10.98 -50.33 -3.33
C LYS A 1117 9.84 -49.58 -2.62
N TRP A 1118 8.71 -49.43 -3.32
CA TRP A 1118 7.50 -48.80 -2.78
C TRP A 1118 6.79 -49.70 -1.77
N ASP A 1119 6.16 -49.06 -0.78
CA ASP A 1119 5.35 -49.78 0.21
C ASP A 1119 4.19 -50.54 -0.45
N LYS A 1120 3.86 -51.71 0.13
CA LYS A 1120 2.84 -52.62 -0.38
C LYS A 1120 1.43 -52.02 -0.42
N ASN A 1121 1.16 -51.00 0.40
CA ASN A 1121 -0.12 -50.28 0.42
C ASN A 1121 -0.10 -49.07 -0.54
N PHE A 1122 1.07 -48.59 -0.95
CA PHE A 1122 1.20 -47.50 -1.92
C PHE A 1122 0.96 -47.94 -3.36
N VAL A 1123 1.46 -49.11 -3.80
CA VAL A 1123 1.26 -49.57 -5.19
C VAL A 1123 -0.23 -49.68 -5.58
N PRO A 1124 -1.15 -50.24 -4.77
CA PRO A 1124 -2.58 -50.21 -5.06
C PRO A 1124 -3.13 -48.78 -5.23
N LYS A 1125 -2.66 -47.83 -4.41
CA LYS A 1125 -3.06 -46.42 -4.51
C LYS A 1125 -2.49 -45.74 -5.75
N PHE A 1126 -1.26 -46.04 -6.15
CA PHE A 1126 -0.70 -45.58 -7.42
C PHE A 1126 -1.54 -46.05 -8.60
N LEU A 1127 -1.89 -47.34 -8.67
CA LEU A 1127 -2.73 -47.88 -9.74
C LEU A 1127 -4.13 -47.24 -9.78
N GLU A 1128 -4.77 -47.12 -8.61
CA GLU A 1128 -6.07 -46.45 -8.43
C GLU A 1128 -6.05 -44.99 -8.92
N LYS A 1129 -5.01 -44.23 -8.54
CA LYS A 1129 -4.92 -42.79 -8.83
C LYS A 1129 -4.51 -42.49 -10.26
N MET A 1130 -3.62 -43.30 -10.85
CA MET A 1130 -3.18 -43.14 -12.25
C MET A 1130 -4.25 -43.59 -13.27
N ALA A 1131 -5.25 -44.36 -12.83
CA ALA A 1131 -6.38 -44.82 -13.65
C ALA A 1131 -5.95 -45.53 -14.96
N PHE A 1132 -4.94 -46.41 -14.86
CA PHE A 1132 -4.46 -47.20 -15.99
C PHE A 1132 -5.55 -48.13 -16.56
N PRO A 1133 -5.48 -48.52 -17.85
CA PRO A 1133 -6.37 -49.54 -18.42
C PRO A 1133 -6.33 -50.84 -17.59
N ALA A 1134 -7.43 -51.57 -17.52
CA ALA A 1134 -7.56 -52.74 -16.63
C ALA A 1134 -6.46 -53.78 -16.83
N GLU A 1135 -6.15 -54.13 -18.09
CA GLU A 1135 -5.07 -55.04 -18.46
C GLU A 1135 -3.70 -54.58 -17.93
N TRP A 1136 -3.39 -53.29 -18.04
CA TRP A 1136 -2.14 -52.70 -17.55
C TRP A 1136 -2.12 -52.60 -16.02
N THR A 1137 -3.27 -52.35 -15.39
CA THR A 1137 -3.42 -52.41 -13.93
C THR A 1137 -3.08 -53.82 -13.41
N GLU A 1138 -3.57 -54.87 -14.06
CA GLU A 1138 -3.26 -56.26 -13.69
C GLU A 1138 -1.78 -56.61 -13.92
N LYS A 1139 -1.22 -56.27 -15.09
CA LYS A 1139 0.21 -56.46 -15.42
C LYS A 1139 1.13 -55.81 -14.39
N ILE A 1140 0.96 -54.51 -14.15
CA ILE A 1140 1.82 -53.73 -13.24
C ILE A 1140 1.63 -54.19 -11.78
N GLN A 1141 0.41 -54.54 -11.36
CA GLN A 1141 0.18 -55.10 -10.02
C GLN A 1141 0.85 -56.48 -9.84
N LYS A 1142 0.83 -57.33 -10.87
CA LYS A 1142 1.49 -58.64 -10.87
C LYS A 1142 3.02 -58.48 -10.80
N ALA A 1143 3.59 -57.58 -11.61
CA ALA A 1143 5.03 -57.28 -11.60
C ALA A 1143 5.51 -56.73 -10.25
N ALA A 1144 4.72 -55.85 -9.61
CA ALA A 1144 5.01 -55.35 -8.26
C ALA A 1144 4.97 -56.47 -7.20
N LYS A 1145 3.93 -57.32 -7.21
CA LYS A 1145 3.79 -58.46 -6.29
C LYS A 1145 4.98 -59.44 -6.38
N THR A 1146 5.53 -59.67 -7.57
CA THR A 1146 6.72 -60.53 -7.74
C THR A 1146 8.00 -59.95 -7.14
N GLY A 1147 8.05 -58.65 -6.80
CA GLY A 1147 9.18 -58.00 -6.12
C GLY A 1147 9.02 -57.84 -4.61
N TRP A 1148 7.94 -58.35 -4.00
CA TRP A 1148 7.68 -58.22 -2.55
C TRP A 1148 8.09 -59.44 -1.72
N PHE A 1149 8.65 -60.48 -2.35
CA PHE A 1149 9.06 -61.74 -1.72
C PHE A 1149 10.56 -62.02 -1.90
N SER A 1150 11.36 -60.95 -2.07
CA SER A 1150 12.83 -60.94 -2.21
C SER A 1150 13.43 -59.76 -1.45
#